data_AF-A0AA43LA85-F1
#
_entry.id   AF-A0AA43LA85-F1
#
_cell.length_a   1.000
_cell.length_b   1.000
_cell.length_c   1.000
_cell.angle_alpha   90.00
_cell.angle_beta   90.00
_cell.angle_gamma   90.00
#
_symmetry.space_group_name_H-M   'P 1'
#
loop_
_entity.id
_entity.type
_entity.pdbx_description
1 polymer ?
#
loop_
_entity_poly.entity_id
_entity_poly.type
_entity_poly.pdbx_seq_one_letter_code
_entity_poly.pdbx_strand_id
1 'polypeptide(L)'
;MAQQPMYPAVANSIITELAADVTNSSITITVVNGASLPAGPNLITIGWDETAETVLYTAKSGNTLTGCTRGFGGTIARPWGTSSRVARYFTAADHESFRKNILDVAGEVETARTGAGPDYIGYDSLPERLEAEKAEIDSRIDAANAQLADIAKFQFVEDIVNTTYKAGKKIDLNYVQSQQAILLAKFYQKLRNGLETKIICKGDSLTYGYDLISSDIRPGINGSTTTIASATYPEKLQEYLNQIYNNKVTVLNRGYSGDWVKQGFYRWQTYQASDLTICMYGTNDYNASWVPDDIRGNIEQYLYWYEQFIVREILWGKAVIILTSPKMQSAAANALDVFRNSLYLLGEKYGVPVIDAEKFSKNYPISIYSDTVHFNGAGYSVFAARLASVFIGEGLKNINFVGNGSKLLSRPTMDNIVYFNGSSFTVNSPTNTPNETDASKGIVASIPNGAGIIYSFYAEKDDLVVLPYAYLTGGSMILELDFGVIQPQNSIDGALFSPYGSELEPSSITYLKLANDYSKRMILKNNLATLRIVSDGWHTLKIKSAGGTTIFNGVEFISKESFIDLPKKSSYLGRTSDTYTSDVITETRINLDDLVISLGLRDVFIETSQYWKHPAIEITVSNYTQSVIKYQYIQGSMSDNSGSAFLGEISRKNIAATPVERTISNVTYNTQTNEFVITWSGATNKPAVFSVRLA
;
A
#
# COMPACT_ATOMS: atom_id res chain seq x y z
N MET A 1 -75.66 28.25 30.54
CA MET A 1 -76.87 29.06 30.88
C MET A 1 -76.42 30.19 31.81
N ALA A 2 -77.27 31.14 32.20
CA ALA A 2 -76.86 32.07 33.26
C ALA A 2 -76.81 31.31 34.60
N GLN A 3 -75.64 31.24 35.23
CA GLN A 3 -75.46 30.58 36.52
C GLN A 3 -76.37 31.21 37.58
N GLN A 4 -76.99 30.37 38.40
CA GLN A 4 -77.85 30.79 39.50
C GLN A 4 -77.00 31.40 40.65
N PRO A 5 -77.45 32.49 41.30
CA PRO A 5 -76.76 33.06 42.43
C PRO A 5 -76.55 32.03 43.57
N MET A 6 -75.34 31.97 44.10
CA MET A 6 -74.98 31.20 45.29
C MET A 6 -74.61 32.17 46.41
N TYR A 7 -75.26 32.04 47.56
CA TYR A 7 -75.12 32.99 48.65
C TYR A 7 -74.10 32.51 49.70
N PRO A 8 -73.17 33.37 50.17
CA PRO A 8 -72.21 33.00 51.20
C PRO A 8 -72.87 32.40 52.45
N ALA A 9 -72.32 31.30 52.95
CA ALA A 9 -72.68 30.71 54.23
C ALA A 9 -71.95 31.39 55.39
N VAL A 10 -72.41 31.16 56.62
CA VAL A 10 -71.74 31.59 57.85
C VAL A 10 -71.40 30.37 58.70
N ALA A 11 -70.17 30.34 59.21
CA ALA A 11 -69.71 29.26 60.10
C ALA A 11 -70.68 29.09 61.28
N ASN A 12 -71.07 27.84 61.56
CA ASN A 12 -71.99 27.45 62.63
C ASN A 12 -73.43 27.99 62.53
N SER A 13 -73.80 28.70 61.45
CA SER A 13 -75.14 29.31 61.29
C SER A 13 -75.59 30.08 62.54
N ILE A 14 -74.78 31.05 62.98
CA ILE A 14 -75.00 31.81 64.22
C ILE A 14 -76.42 32.39 64.24
N ILE A 15 -77.14 32.12 65.33
CA ILE A 15 -78.54 32.51 65.51
C ILE A 15 -78.61 33.95 66.04
N THR A 16 -79.51 34.73 65.46
CA THR A 16 -80.05 35.97 66.03
C THR A 16 -81.57 35.84 66.17
N GLU A 17 -82.26 36.90 66.56
CA GLU A 17 -83.69 36.91 66.74
C GLU A 17 -84.31 38.15 66.07
N LEU A 18 -85.60 38.08 65.75
CA LEU A 18 -86.35 39.25 65.31
C LEU A 18 -86.43 40.29 66.43
N ALA A 19 -86.09 41.54 66.13
CA ALA A 19 -86.21 42.66 67.06
C ALA A 19 -87.63 43.27 67.08
N ALA A 20 -88.48 42.90 66.12
CA ALA A 20 -89.88 43.32 66.02
C ALA A 20 -90.70 42.29 65.23
N ASP A 21 -92.02 42.32 65.39
CA ASP A 21 -92.95 41.49 64.62
C ASP A 21 -92.83 41.79 63.12
N VAL A 22 -92.88 40.75 62.29
CA VAL A 22 -92.90 40.87 60.83
C VAL A 22 -94.16 40.24 60.26
N THR A 23 -94.80 40.92 59.30
CA THR A 23 -95.99 40.43 58.59
C THR A 23 -95.57 39.58 57.40
N ASN A 24 -96.48 38.85 56.75
CA ASN A 24 -96.17 38.07 55.54
C ASN A 24 -95.74 38.91 54.31
N SER A 25 -95.84 40.25 54.37
CA SER A 25 -95.47 41.18 53.29
C SER A 25 -94.36 42.15 53.68
N SER A 26 -93.73 42.00 54.86
CA SER A 26 -92.66 42.87 55.32
C SER A 26 -91.44 42.82 54.38
N ILE A 27 -91.10 43.96 53.78
CA ILE A 27 -89.93 44.15 52.89
C ILE A 27 -88.66 44.60 53.63
N THR A 28 -88.76 44.80 54.95
CA THR A 28 -87.67 45.17 55.86
C THR A 28 -87.82 44.34 57.12
N ILE A 29 -86.71 43.79 57.62
CA ILE A 29 -86.67 42.92 58.80
C ILE A 29 -85.56 43.42 59.72
N THR A 30 -85.90 43.77 60.95
CA THR A 30 -84.92 44.17 61.97
C THR A 30 -84.61 42.99 62.87
N VAL A 31 -83.32 42.68 63.04
CA VAL A 31 -82.83 41.61 63.93
C VAL A 31 -82.08 42.20 65.13
N VAL A 32 -81.98 41.44 66.22
CA VAL A 32 -81.27 41.87 67.44
C VAL A 32 -79.77 42.06 67.18
N ASN A 33 -79.16 41.16 66.40
CA ASN A 33 -77.74 41.22 66.06
C ASN A 33 -77.52 40.87 64.58
N GLY A 34 -77.45 41.89 63.73
CA GLY A 34 -77.18 41.75 62.31
C GLY A 34 -75.76 41.27 62.00
N ALA A 35 -74.81 41.35 62.93
CA ALA A 35 -73.45 40.83 62.73
C ALA A 35 -73.42 39.30 62.63
N SER A 36 -74.43 38.60 63.16
CA SER A 36 -74.60 37.14 63.00
C SER A 36 -74.95 36.73 61.57
N LEU A 37 -75.34 37.68 60.72
CA LEU A 37 -75.80 37.44 59.36
C LEU A 37 -74.81 38.04 58.33
N PRO A 38 -74.59 37.39 57.18
CA PRO A 38 -73.69 37.90 56.15
C PRO A 38 -74.23 39.16 55.45
N ALA A 39 -73.38 39.85 54.67
CA ALA A 39 -73.83 40.99 53.86
C ALA A 39 -74.84 40.55 52.79
N GLY A 40 -75.76 41.45 52.42
CA GLY A 40 -76.70 41.21 51.32
C GLY A 40 -76.01 41.34 49.95
N PRO A 41 -76.54 40.69 48.89
CA PRO A 41 -77.72 39.84 48.91
C PRO A 41 -77.44 38.48 49.56
N ASN A 42 -78.35 38.00 50.42
CA ASN A 42 -78.21 36.69 51.07
C ASN A 42 -79.56 36.15 51.58
N LEU A 43 -79.54 34.92 52.09
CA LEU A 43 -80.70 34.24 52.66
C LEU A 43 -80.67 34.27 54.18
N ILE A 44 -81.83 34.32 54.80
CA ILE A 44 -82.03 33.90 56.19
C ILE A 44 -83.18 32.92 56.25
N THR A 45 -83.22 32.13 57.31
CA THR A 45 -84.37 31.32 57.68
C THR A 45 -84.89 31.82 59.01
N ILE A 46 -86.19 32.07 59.09
CA ILE A 46 -86.91 32.41 60.32
C ILE A 46 -87.62 31.14 60.80
N GLY A 47 -87.44 30.79 62.07
CA GLY A 47 -87.90 29.54 62.66
C GLY A 47 -86.99 28.35 62.43
N TRP A 48 -87.29 27.24 63.10
CA TRP A 48 -86.45 26.03 63.16
C TRP A 48 -87.24 24.72 63.02
N ASP A 49 -88.56 24.80 62.94
CA ASP A 49 -89.47 23.68 62.78
C ASP A 49 -89.86 23.47 61.29
N GLU A 50 -90.76 22.54 61.02
CA GLU A 50 -91.27 22.23 59.68
C GLU A 50 -92.00 23.40 59.00
N THR A 51 -92.24 24.49 59.74
CA THR A 51 -92.93 25.66 59.26
C THR A 51 -91.99 26.86 59.04
N ALA A 52 -90.68 26.65 59.15
CA ALA A 52 -89.66 27.67 58.91
C ALA A 52 -89.77 28.33 57.52
N GLU A 53 -89.42 29.62 57.47
CA GLU A 53 -89.51 30.44 56.26
C GLU A 53 -88.12 30.90 55.83
N THR A 54 -87.78 30.72 54.56
CA THR A 54 -86.58 31.33 53.96
C THR A 54 -86.92 32.70 53.38
N VAL A 55 -86.08 33.69 53.64
CA VAL A 55 -86.21 35.07 53.15
C VAL A 55 -84.92 35.46 52.45
N LEU A 56 -85.03 35.99 51.23
CA LEU A 56 -83.93 36.65 50.54
C LEU A 56 -83.93 38.13 50.91
N TYR A 57 -82.81 38.69 51.36
CA TYR A 57 -82.63 40.14 51.54
C TYR A 57 -81.54 40.63 50.61
N THR A 58 -81.70 41.83 50.05
CA THR A 58 -80.75 42.39 49.07
C THR A 58 -79.65 43.21 49.72
N ALA A 59 -79.91 43.82 50.88
CA ALA A 59 -78.92 44.61 51.61
C ALA A 59 -79.12 44.53 53.12
N LYS A 60 -78.03 44.71 53.86
CA LYS A 60 -78.00 44.76 55.33
C LYS A 60 -77.27 46.02 55.79
N SER A 61 -77.91 46.82 56.63
CA SER A 61 -77.30 47.97 57.30
C SER A 61 -77.46 47.80 58.81
N GLY A 62 -76.34 47.55 59.50
CA GLY A 62 -76.35 47.19 60.91
C GLY A 62 -77.26 46.00 61.20
N ASN A 63 -78.33 46.26 61.95
CA ASN A 63 -79.34 45.29 62.38
C ASN A 63 -80.57 45.20 61.46
N THR A 64 -80.60 45.97 60.36
CA THR A 64 -81.77 46.04 59.47
C THR A 64 -81.46 45.37 58.14
N LEU A 65 -82.25 44.37 57.78
CA LEU A 65 -82.28 43.72 56.48
C LEU A 65 -83.32 44.42 55.60
N THR A 66 -82.96 44.74 54.36
CA THR A 66 -83.81 45.48 53.41
C THR A 66 -83.90 44.74 52.09
N GLY A 67 -84.96 45.02 51.33
CA GLY A 67 -85.28 44.29 50.10
C GLY A 67 -85.65 42.83 50.37
N CYS A 68 -86.33 42.59 51.50
CA CYS A 68 -86.71 41.25 51.91
C CYS A 68 -87.82 40.68 51.01
N THR A 69 -87.51 39.60 50.31
CA THR A 69 -88.45 38.75 49.58
C THR A 69 -88.83 37.58 50.49
N ARG A 70 -90.07 37.60 50.98
CA ARG A 70 -90.65 36.61 51.89
C ARG A 70 -91.03 35.32 51.16
N GLY A 71 -91.06 34.19 51.87
CA GLY A 71 -91.39 32.89 51.27
C GLY A 71 -90.45 32.44 50.14
N PHE A 72 -89.18 32.84 50.21
CA PHE A 72 -88.19 32.51 49.19
C PHE A 72 -87.91 31.00 49.16
N GLY A 73 -87.48 30.49 48.00
CA GLY A 73 -87.06 29.09 47.86
C GLY A 73 -88.16 28.05 48.05
N GLY A 74 -89.43 28.41 47.85
CA GLY A 74 -90.58 27.50 47.97
C GLY A 74 -91.16 27.39 49.38
N THR A 75 -90.69 28.22 50.32
CA THR A 75 -91.29 28.34 51.66
C THR A 75 -92.51 29.26 51.65
N ILE A 76 -93.37 29.18 52.68
CA ILE A 76 -94.60 29.98 52.77
C ILE A 76 -94.37 31.18 53.69
N ALA A 77 -94.56 32.40 53.16
CA ALA A 77 -94.48 33.62 53.94
C ALA A 77 -95.57 33.72 55.01
N ARG A 78 -95.20 34.02 56.25
CA ARG A 78 -96.17 34.17 57.36
C ARG A 78 -95.78 35.23 58.38
N PRO A 79 -96.70 35.62 59.28
CA PRO A 79 -96.33 36.47 60.41
C PRO A 79 -95.35 35.75 61.34
N TRP A 80 -94.31 36.45 61.77
CA TRP A 80 -93.39 35.98 62.82
C TRP A 80 -93.32 37.02 63.92
N GLY A 81 -93.47 36.56 65.17
CA GLY A 81 -93.37 37.43 66.34
C GLY A 81 -91.92 37.81 66.63
N THR A 82 -91.77 38.90 67.38
CA THR A 82 -90.52 39.30 68.04
C THR A 82 -89.91 38.10 68.77
N SER A 83 -88.58 38.04 68.83
CA SER A 83 -87.81 36.90 69.37
C SER A 83 -87.86 35.60 68.55
N SER A 84 -88.51 35.57 67.39
CA SER A 84 -88.38 34.42 66.48
C SER A 84 -86.92 34.26 66.05
N ARG A 85 -86.41 33.03 66.11
CA ARG A 85 -85.02 32.71 65.74
C ARG A 85 -84.78 32.93 64.25
N VAL A 86 -83.67 33.58 63.93
CA VAL A 86 -83.23 33.90 62.57
C VAL A 86 -81.78 33.46 62.41
N ALA A 87 -81.48 32.72 61.35
CA ALA A 87 -80.10 32.36 61.02
C ALA A 87 -79.93 32.16 59.51
N ARG A 88 -78.70 32.23 59.02
CA ARG A 88 -78.34 31.76 57.67
C ARG A 88 -78.19 30.24 57.69
N TYR A 89 -79.29 29.50 57.58
CA TYR A 89 -79.26 28.05 57.38
C TYR A 89 -79.05 27.69 55.91
N PHE A 90 -78.51 26.51 55.63
CA PHE A 90 -78.50 25.94 54.29
C PHE A 90 -79.93 25.58 53.88
N THR A 91 -80.34 26.01 52.68
CA THR A 91 -81.74 25.91 52.23
C THR A 91 -81.85 25.07 50.95
N ALA A 92 -83.07 24.66 50.60
CA ALA A 92 -83.34 24.02 49.32
C ALA A 92 -82.91 24.90 48.12
N ALA A 93 -83.00 26.24 48.26
CA ALA A 93 -82.53 27.16 47.24
C ALA A 93 -81.01 27.07 47.02
N ASP A 94 -80.22 26.88 48.09
CA ASP A 94 -78.77 26.69 47.98
C ASP A 94 -78.43 25.40 47.24
N HIS A 95 -79.09 24.29 47.59
CA HIS A 95 -78.90 23.01 46.93
C HIS A 95 -79.27 23.07 45.45
N GLU A 96 -80.42 23.66 45.11
CA GLU A 96 -80.85 23.77 43.71
C GLU A 96 -79.97 24.70 42.88
N SER A 97 -79.50 25.82 43.44
CA SER A 97 -78.51 26.67 42.77
C SER A 97 -77.22 25.90 42.50
N PHE A 98 -76.70 25.17 43.50
CA PHE A 98 -75.49 24.35 43.35
C PHE A 98 -75.67 23.26 42.28
N ARG A 99 -76.75 22.48 42.36
CA ARG A 99 -77.06 21.40 41.41
C ARG A 99 -77.20 21.93 39.98
N LYS A 100 -77.93 23.03 39.78
CA LYS A 100 -78.12 23.62 38.44
C LYS A 100 -76.82 24.16 37.87
N ASN A 101 -76.00 24.84 38.68
CA ASN A 101 -74.71 25.36 38.23
C ASN A 101 -73.75 24.22 37.85
N ILE A 102 -73.73 23.12 38.62
CA ILE A 102 -72.93 21.94 38.26
C ILE A 102 -73.41 21.31 36.96
N LEU A 103 -74.71 21.13 36.78
CA LEU A 103 -75.26 20.55 35.56
C LEU A 103 -75.00 21.44 34.33
N ASP A 104 -75.03 22.76 34.51
CA ASP A 104 -74.68 23.73 33.46
C ASP A 104 -73.20 23.60 33.07
N VAL A 105 -72.29 23.58 34.05
CA VAL A 105 -70.85 23.37 33.79
C VAL A 105 -70.59 22.00 33.16
N ALA A 106 -71.26 20.94 33.61
CA ALA A 106 -71.12 19.61 33.02
C ALA A 106 -71.61 19.58 31.56
N GLY A 107 -72.71 20.28 31.26
CA GLY A 107 -73.19 20.47 29.90
C GLY A 107 -72.23 21.30 29.03
N GLU A 108 -71.63 22.35 29.58
CA GLU A 108 -70.57 23.12 28.91
C GLU A 108 -69.32 22.28 28.65
N VAL A 109 -68.93 21.39 29.56
CA VAL A 109 -67.80 20.45 29.36
C VAL A 109 -68.12 19.43 28.27
N GLU A 110 -69.32 18.87 28.23
CA GLU A 110 -69.76 17.99 27.12
C GLU A 110 -69.83 18.74 25.79
N THR A 111 -70.29 19.99 25.80
CA THR A 111 -70.32 20.85 24.60
C THR A 111 -68.90 21.24 24.16
N ALA A 112 -67.97 21.48 25.09
CA ALA A 112 -66.56 21.71 24.78
C ALA A 112 -65.87 20.44 24.26
N ARG A 113 -66.25 19.25 24.75
CA ARG A 113 -65.76 17.97 24.23
C ARG A 113 -66.25 17.68 22.81
N THR A 114 -67.48 18.10 22.49
CA THR A 114 -68.11 17.87 21.18
C THR A 114 -67.97 19.05 20.20
N GLY A 115 -67.58 20.23 20.70
CA GLY A 115 -67.40 21.48 19.97
C GLY A 115 -65.99 22.06 20.01
N ALA A 116 -65.01 21.37 20.62
CA ALA A 116 -63.60 21.65 20.38
C ALA A 116 -63.29 21.30 18.92
N GLY A 117 -62.74 22.28 18.20
CA GLY A 117 -62.23 22.14 16.84
C GLY A 117 -61.12 21.07 16.72
N PRO A 118 -60.43 21.00 15.56
CA PRO A 118 -59.68 19.83 15.07
C PRO A 118 -58.49 19.33 15.91
N ASP A 119 -58.29 19.83 17.13
CA ASP A 119 -57.20 19.44 18.03
C ASP A 119 -57.62 18.43 19.12
N TYR A 120 -58.87 17.95 19.15
CA TYR A 120 -59.22 16.78 19.96
C TYR A 120 -58.95 15.49 19.16
N ILE A 121 -57.76 14.93 19.36
CA ILE A 121 -57.24 13.75 18.66
C ILE A 121 -57.92 12.48 19.18
N GLY A 122 -58.83 11.92 18.39
CA GLY A 122 -59.40 10.59 18.63
C GLY A 122 -58.38 9.48 18.32
N TYR A 123 -58.46 8.36 19.03
CA TYR A 123 -57.60 7.17 18.82
C TYR A 123 -57.64 6.63 17.39
N ASP A 124 -58.70 6.91 16.63
CA ASP A 124 -58.91 6.39 15.27
C ASP A 124 -58.01 7.04 14.21
N SER A 125 -57.44 8.23 14.46
CA SER A 125 -56.53 8.92 13.52
C SER A 125 -55.04 8.65 13.76
N LEU A 126 -54.68 7.79 14.72
CA LEU A 126 -53.28 7.46 15.02
C LEU A 126 -52.54 6.80 13.83
N PRO A 127 -53.12 5.83 13.10
CA PRO A 127 -52.43 5.18 11.99
C PRO A 127 -52.10 6.14 10.85
N GLU A 128 -53.04 7.02 10.48
CA GLU A 128 -52.84 8.01 9.42
C GLU A 128 -51.77 9.04 9.80
N ARG A 129 -51.73 9.47 11.07
CA ARG A 129 -50.65 10.34 11.59
C ARG A 129 -49.29 9.65 11.60
N LEU A 130 -49.23 8.37 11.96
CA LEU A 130 -47.97 7.63 11.97
C LEU A 130 -47.43 7.45 10.55
N GLU A 131 -48.30 7.19 9.58
CA GLU A 131 -47.90 7.11 8.16
C GLU A 131 -47.50 8.48 7.60
N ALA A 132 -48.17 9.57 8.00
CA ALA A 132 -47.74 10.92 7.64
C ALA A 132 -46.37 11.28 8.25
N GLU A 133 -46.14 10.91 9.51
CA GLU A 133 -44.87 11.14 10.20
C GLU A 133 -43.73 10.29 9.61
N LYS A 134 -44.00 9.04 9.23
CA LYS A 134 -43.05 8.21 8.46
C LYS A 134 -42.71 8.85 7.11
N ALA A 135 -43.71 9.30 6.36
CA ALA A 135 -43.48 9.94 5.06
C ALA A 135 -42.63 11.22 5.19
N GLU A 136 -42.84 11.99 6.26
CA GLU A 136 -42.01 13.17 6.56
C GLU A 136 -40.57 12.78 6.95
N ILE A 137 -40.40 11.72 7.75
CA ILE A 137 -39.08 11.17 8.09
C ILE A 137 -38.36 10.66 6.82
N ASP A 138 -39.04 9.92 5.96
CA ASP A 138 -38.48 9.41 4.70
C ASP A 138 -38.07 10.56 3.79
N SER A 139 -38.90 11.60 3.66
CA SER A 139 -38.55 12.82 2.90
C SER A 139 -37.32 13.53 3.48
N ARG A 140 -37.16 13.55 4.80
CA ARG A 140 -35.97 14.11 5.47
C ARG A 140 -34.74 13.24 5.25
N ILE A 141 -34.88 11.92 5.21
CA ILE A 141 -33.79 10.97 4.87
C ILE A 141 -33.36 11.18 3.42
N ASP A 142 -34.29 11.30 2.48
CA ASP A 142 -34.00 11.55 1.07
C ASP A 142 -33.31 12.90 0.88
N ALA A 143 -33.77 13.96 1.56
CA ALA A 143 -33.12 15.26 1.55
C ALA A 143 -31.70 15.20 2.15
N ALA A 144 -31.50 14.44 3.23
CA ALA A 144 -30.18 14.22 3.83
C ALA A 144 -29.26 13.42 2.91
N ASN A 145 -29.78 12.40 2.20
CA ASN A 145 -29.03 11.62 1.22
C ASN A 145 -28.64 12.48 0.00
N ALA A 146 -29.53 13.35 -0.48
CA ALA A 146 -29.23 14.31 -1.52
C ALA A 146 -28.17 15.34 -1.06
N GLN A 147 -28.28 15.84 0.17
CA GLN A 147 -27.25 16.68 0.78
C GLN A 147 -25.92 15.93 0.92
N LEU A 148 -25.91 14.66 1.30
CA LEU A 148 -24.70 13.84 1.39
C LEU A 148 -24.03 13.65 0.02
N ALA A 149 -24.83 13.42 -1.03
CA ALA A 149 -24.36 13.33 -2.41
C ALA A 149 -23.80 14.67 -2.92
N ASP A 150 -24.41 15.79 -2.51
CA ASP A 150 -23.90 17.13 -2.84
C ASP A 150 -22.68 17.50 -1.99
N ILE A 151 -22.58 17.10 -0.72
CA ILE A 151 -21.37 17.23 0.11
C ILE A 151 -20.21 16.43 -0.50
N ALA A 152 -20.46 15.22 -1.01
CA ALA A 152 -19.46 14.43 -1.74
C ALA A 152 -18.97 15.14 -3.01
N LYS A 153 -19.87 15.86 -3.72
CA LYS A 153 -19.48 16.76 -4.82
C LYS A 153 -18.78 18.03 -4.32
N PHE A 154 -19.15 18.59 -3.18
CA PHE A 154 -18.52 19.80 -2.62
C PHE A 154 -17.10 19.53 -2.12
N GLN A 155 -16.84 18.36 -1.56
CA GLN A 155 -15.49 17.94 -1.17
C GLN A 155 -14.59 17.83 -2.41
N PHE A 156 -15.15 17.35 -3.52
CA PHE A 156 -14.52 17.39 -4.84
C PHE A 156 -14.33 18.82 -5.38
N VAL A 157 -15.27 19.73 -5.11
CA VAL A 157 -15.20 21.13 -5.53
C VAL A 157 -14.16 21.92 -4.73
N GLU A 158 -14.07 21.76 -3.40
CA GLU A 158 -12.98 22.31 -2.56
C GLU A 158 -11.61 21.81 -3.02
N ASP A 159 -11.53 20.53 -3.38
CA ASP A 159 -10.34 19.93 -3.95
C ASP A 159 -9.98 20.51 -5.32
N ILE A 160 -10.96 20.94 -6.11
CA ILE A 160 -10.78 21.60 -7.42
C ILE A 160 -10.29 23.04 -7.28
N VAL A 161 -10.71 23.81 -6.26
CA VAL A 161 -10.36 25.25 -6.14
C VAL A 161 -8.86 25.47 -5.98
N ASN A 162 -8.14 24.48 -5.45
CA ASN A 162 -6.70 24.50 -5.25
C ASN A 162 -5.89 23.94 -6.44
N THR A 163 -6.52 23.82 -7.61
CA THR A 163 -5.96 23.13 -8.79
C THR A 163 -5.95 24.04 -10.01
N THR A 164 -5.33 23.57 -11.09
CA THR A 164 -5.33 24.27 -12.38
C THR A 164 -6.61 24.03 -13.21
N TYR A 165 -7.60 23.34 -12.63
CA TYR A 165 -8.86 23.06 -13.30
C TYR A 165 -9.63 24.36 -13.62
N LYS A 166 -10.18 24.41 -14.84
CA LYS A 166 -10.98 25.54 -15.32
C LYS A 166 -12.46 25.19 -15.22
N ALA A 167 -13.25 26.06 -14.61
CA ALA A 167 -14.71 25.91 -14.53
C ALA A 167 -15.33 25.62 -15.91
N GLY A 168 -16.21 24.62 -15.98
CA GLY A 168 -16.92 24.22 -17.20
C GLY A 168 -16.39 22.97 -17.92
N LYS A 169 -15.30 22.34 -17.47
CA LYS A 169 -14.85 21.04 -18.01
C LYS A 169 -15.52 19.87 -17.29
N LYS A 170 -16.13 18.91 -18.00
CA LYS A 170 -16.65 17.70 -17.33
C LYS A 170 -15.48 16.90 -16.72
N ILE A 171 -15.59 16.55 -15.44
CA ILE A 171 -14.67 15.60 -14.79
C ILE A 171 -15.30 14.22 -14.89
N ASP A 172 -14.86 13.46 -15.89
CA ASP A 172 -15.24 12.06 -16.09
C ASP A 172 -13.99 11.16 -16.12
N LEU A 173 -14.20 9.85 -16.27
CA LEU A 173 -13.13 8.86 -16.23
C LEU A 173 -12.02 9.16 -17.25
N ASN A 174 -12.41 9.55 -18.48
CA ASN A 174 -11.46 9.89 -19.55
C ASN A 174 -10.59 11.09 -19.16
N TYR A 175 -11.18 12.10 -18.52
CA TYR A 175 -10.43 13.24 -18.01
C TYR A 175 -9.42 12.81 -16.95
N VAL A 176 -9.83 12.00 -15.96
CA VAL A 176 -8.95 11.54 -14.86
C VAL A 176 -7.79 10.70 -15.41
N GLN A 177 -8.07 9.73 -16.30
CA GLN A 177 -7.05 8.92 -16.97
C GLN A 177 -6.06 9.79 -17.76
N SER A 178 -6.57 10.79 -18.50
CA SER A 178 -5.73 11.71 -19.27
C SER A 178 -4.83 12.54 -18.36
N GLN A 179 -5.36 13.03 -17.23
CA GLN A 179 -4.55 13.77 -16.25
C GLN A 179 -3.50 12.87 -15.61
N GLN A 180 -3.85 11.63 -15.21
CA GLN A 180 -2.89 10.67 -14.68
C GLN A 180 -1.72 10.45 -15.65
N ALA A 181 -1.99 10.23 -16.94
CA ALA A 181 -0.95 10.05 -17.95
C ALA A 181 -0.05 11.29 -18.09
N ILE A 182 -0.64 12.49 -18.17
CA ILE A 182 0.10 13.76 -18.29
C ILE A 182 0.98 14.01 -17.05
N LEU A 183 0.42 13.82 -15.86
CA LEU A 183 1.10 14.10 -14.61
C LEU A 183 2.24 13.11 -14.38
N LEU A 184 2.04 11.84 -14.69
CA LEU A 184 3.09 10.82 -14.56
C LEU A 184 4.24 11.07 -15.55
N ALA A 185 3.92 11.44 -16.80
CA ALA A 185 4.92 11.83 -17.78
C ALA A 185 5.72 13.07 -17.34
N LYS A 186 5.04 14.08 -16.78
CA LYS A 186 5.70 15.28 -16.22
C LYS A 186 6.60 14.95 -15.04
N PHE A 187 6.17 14.06 -14.14
CA PHE A 187 6.98 13.58 -13.03
C PHE A 187 8.29 12.95 -13.54
N TYR A 188 8.21 11.99 -14.47
CA TYR A 188 9.41 11.36 -15.03
C TYR A 188 10.26 12.33 -15.84
N GLN A 189 9.64 13.27 -16.56
CA GLN A 189 10.37 14.34 -17.27
C GLN A 189 11.19 15.19 -16.29
N LYS A 190 10.61 15.58 -15.14
CA LYS A 190 11.34 16.34 -14.11
C LYS A 190 12.48 15.52 -13.52
N LEU A 191 12.19 14.28 -13.13
CA LEU A 191 13.16 13.38 -12.52
C LEU A 191 14.38 13.14 -13.45
N ARG A 192 14.12 12.80 -14.72
CA ARG A 192 15.16 12.52 -15.73
C ARG A 192 15.99 13.76 -16.10
N ASN A 193 15.38 14.94 -16.06
CA ASN A 193 16.09 16.20 -16.32
C ASN A 193 16.83 16.75 -15.08
N GLY A 194 16.85 16.01 -13.97
CA GLY A 194 17.50 16.46 -12.73
C GLY A 194 16.85 17.70 -12.12
N LEU A 195 15.54 17.89 -12.35
CA LEU A 195 14.78 18.98 -11.76
C LEU A 195 14.23 18.57 -10.39
N GLU A 196 13.98 19.56 -9.54
CA GLU A 196 13.41 19.33 -8.20
C GLU A 196 12.09 18.57 -8.29
N THR A 197 12.04 17.39 -7.68
CA THR A 197 10.92 16.46 -7.79
C THR A 197 10.43 16.07 -6.39
N LYS A 198 9.12 16.15 -6.17
CA LYS A 198 8.50 15.91 -4.86
C LYS A 198 7.57 14.69 -4.91
N ILE A 199 7.81 13.74 -4.03
CA ILE A 199 7.01 12.52 -3.84
C ILE A 199 6.35 12.58 -2.45
N ILE A 200 5.10 12.17 -2.35
CA ILE A 200 4.44 11.96 -1.06
C ILE A 200 4.09 10.48 -0.94
N CYS A 201 4.54 9.82 0.12
CA CYS A 201 4.12 8.47 0.45
C CYS A 201 2.99 8.55 1.48
N LYS A 202 1.78 8.10 1.12
CA LYS A 202 0.61 8.03 2.00
C LYS A 202 0.29 6.56 2.27
N GLY A 203 0.02 6.23 3.52
CA GLY A 203 -0.29 4.85 3.89
C GLY A 203 -0.56 4.68 5.37
N ASP A 204 -0.58 3.42 5.78
CA ASP A 204 -0.81 2.98 7.15
C ASP A 204 0.49 2.92 7.97
N SER A 205 0.54 1.99 8.94
CA SER A 205 1.70 1.74 9.80
C SER A 205 2.97 1.36 9.04
N LEU A 206 2.87 0.73 7.87
CA LEU A 206 4.02 0.35 7.05
C LEU A 206 4.61 1.53 6.29
N THR A 207 3.78 2.51 5.90
CA THR A 207 4.30 3.78 5.37
C THR A 207 4.81 4.67 6.48
N TYR A 208 4.13 4.66 7.63
CA TYR A 208 4.56 5.39 8.83
C TYR A 208 5.96 4.96 9.28
N GLY A 209 6.28 3.67 9.12
CA GLY A 209 7.53 3.09 9.59
C GLY A 209 7.42 2.49 10.99
N TYR A 210 6.22 2.06 11.39
CA TYR A 210 5.92 1.57 12.74
C TYR A 210 6.91 0.50 13.19
N ASP A 211 7.44 0.68 14.40
CA ASP A 211 8.28 -0.30 15.08
C ASP A 211 8.26 -0.02 16.59
N LEU A 212 8.04 -1.05 17.40
CA LEU A 212 8.04 -0.97 18.87
C LEU A 212 9.08 -1.89 19.52
N ILE A 213 9.68 -2.80 18.77
CA ILE A 213 10.34 -3.98 19.33
C ILE A 213 11.83 -3.96 19.02
N SER A 214 12.22 -3.48 17.83
CA SER A 214 13.60 -3.53 17.42
C SER A 214 14.50 -2.68 18.31
N SER A 215 15.80 -2.97 18.30
CA SER A 215 16.80 -2.16 19.00
C SER A 215 17.04 -0.81 18.32
N ASP A 216 16.52 -0.60 17.10
CA ASP A 216 16.80 0.55 16.25
C ASP A 216 15.61 1.51 16.12
N ILE A 217 14.76 1.63 17.14
CA ILE A 217 13.61 2.55 17.12
C ILE A 217 13.96 4.02 17.44
N ARG A 218 13.11 4.95 17.00
CA ARG A 218 13.18 6.39 17.27
C ARG A 218 11.78 7.03 17.46
N PRO A 219 11.70 8.29 17.94
CA PRO A 219 10.41 8.96 18.15
C PRO A 219 9.55 9.03 16.89
N GLY A 220 8.23 9.01 17.11
CA GLY A 220 7.23 9.08 16.06
C GLY A 220 7.23 10.38 15.25
N ILE A 221 6.54 10.34 14.11
CA ILE A 221 6.36 11.46 13.19
C ILE A 221 4.88 11.83 13.07
N ASN A 222 4.56 12.89 12.32
CA ASN A 222 3.17 13.24 11.96
C ASN A 222 2.22 13.45 13.15
N GLY A 223 2.76 13.84 14.31
CA GLY A 223 1.99 14.05 15.54
C GLY A 223 1.58 12.76 16.27
N SER A 224 2.02 11.58 15.80
CA SER A 224 1.83 10.31 16.49
C SER A 224 2.90 10.10 17.57
N THR A 225 2.51 9.53 18.71
CA THR A 225 3.42 9.16 19.79
C THR A 225 4.04 7.77 19.59
N THR A 226 3.57 7.01 18.61
CA THR A 226 4.09 5.67 18.37
C THR A 226 5.47 5.72 17.75
N THR A 227 6.41 4.89 18.21
CA THR A 227 7.76 4.85 17.67
C THR A 227 7.79 4.29 16.24
N ILE A 228 8.87 4.62 15.55
CA ILE A 228 9.18 4.16 14.20
C ILE A 228 10.59 3.56 14.18
N ALA A 229 10.87 2.74 13.17
CA ALA A 229 12.21 2.21 12.94
C ALA A 229 13.23 3.33 12.64
N SER A 230 14.52 2.99 12.72
CA SER A 230 15.65 3.91 12.45
C SER A 230 15.57 4.51 11.06
N ALA A 231 14.96 3.78 10.13
CA ALA A 231 14.71 4.17 8.77
C ALA A 231 13.29 3.77 8.35
N THR A 232 12.61 4.64 7.63
CA THR A 232 11.34 4.34 6.96
C THR A 232 11.55 4.21 5.45
N TYR A 233 10.69 3.47 4.74
CA TYR A 233 10.88 3.33 3.30
C TYR A 233 10.80 4.67 2.55
N PRO A 234 9.97 5.67 2.95
CA PRO A 234 9.97 6.96 2.27
C PRO A 234 11.31 7.71 2.42
N GLU A 235 11.95 7.64 3.60
CA GLU A 235 13.25 8.27 3.82
C GLU A 235 14.36 7.59 3.03
N LYS A 236 14.37 6.25 3.03
CA LYS A 236 15.36 5.48 2.25
C LYS A 236 15.14 5.61 0.75
N LEU A 237 13.89 5.72 0.30
CA LEU A 237 13.58 6.04 -1.10
C LEU A 237 14.19 7.39 -1.49
N GLN A 238 14.05 8.42 -0.65
CA GLN A 238 14.70 9.72 -0.88
C GLN A 238 16.22 9.56 -0.96
N GLU A 239 16.83 8.88 0.01
CA GLU A 239 18.27 8.66 0.07
C GLU A 239 18.79 7.99 -1.20
N TYR A 240 18.17 6.88 -1.62
CA TYR A 240 18.59 6.12 -2.79
C TYR A 240 18.41 6.87 -4.11
N LEU A 241 17.27 7.56 -4.29
CA LEU A 241 17.07 8.38 -5.48
C LEU A 241 18.06 9.54 -5.53
N ASN A 242 18.40 10.14 -4.39
CA ASN A 242 19.34 11.25 -4.34
C ASN A 242 20.81 10.86 -4.55
N GLN A 243 21.18 9.59 -4.38
CA GLN A 243 22.48 9.08 -4.84
C GLN A 243 22.65 9.17 -6.37
N ILE A 244 21.54 9.27 -7.10
CA ILE A 244 21.50 9.26 -8.57
C ILE A 244 21.14 10.64 -9.12
N TYR A 245 20.16 11.28 -8.50
CA TYR A 245 19.55 12.53 -8.96
C TYR A 245 20.04 13.77 -8.20
N ASN A 246 21.30 13.78 -7.75
CA ASN A 246 22.00 14.95 -7.21
C ASN A 246 21.23 15.73 -6.11
N ASN A 247 20.63 15.02 -5.15
CA ASN A 247 19.84 15.64 -4.07
C ASN A 247 18.63 16.48 -4.55
N LYS A 248 18.03 16.15 -5.70
CA LYS A 248 16.88 16.86 -6.26
C LYS A 248 15.52 16.21 -5.96
N VAL A 249 15.51 15.05 -5.30
CA VAL A 249 14.28 14.37 -4.91
C VAL A 249 13.98 14.64 -3.45
N THR A 250 12.74 15.04 -3.17
CA THR A 250 12.19 15.12 -1.82
C THR A 250 11.06 14.12 -1.67
N VAL A 251 11.09 13.30 -0.63
CA VAL A 251 10.04 12.33 -0.31
C VAL A 251 9.46 12.67 1.06
N LEU A 252 8.16 12.95 1.10
CA LEU A 252 7.44 13.23 2.34
C LEU A 252 6.70 11.98 2.82
N ASN A 253 6.94 11.60 4.07
CA ASN A 253 6.21 10.52 4.74
C ASN A 253 4.89 11.05 5.34
N ARG A 254 3.76 10.65 4.76
CA ARG A 254 2.39 10.83 5.27
C ARG A 254 1.74 9.49 5.64
N GLY A 255 2.52 8.59 6.21
CA GLY A 255 2.01 7.42 6.89
C GLY A 255 1.43 7.77 8.26
N TYR A 256 0.44 6.99 8.70
CA TYR A 256 -0.07 7.06 10.07
C TYR A 256 -0.49 5.66 10.53
N SER A 257 0.02 5.23 11.70
CA SER A 257 -0.25 3.89 12.20
C SER A 257 -1.74 3.67 12.52
N GLY A 258 -2.25 2.50 12.14
CA GLY A 258 -3.66 2.12 12.33
C GLY A 258 -4.63 2.63 11.27
N ASP A 259 -4.19 3.51 10.35
CA ASP A 259 -5.05 4.00 9.27
C ASP A 259 -5.42 2.88 8.29
N TRP A 260 -6.65 2.96 7.78
CA TRP A 260 -7.15 2.24 6.61
C TRP A 260 -7.51 3.29 5.53
N VAL A 261 -7.93 2.89 4.32
CA VAL A 261 -8.02 3.84 3.18
C VAL A 261 -8.89 5.07 3.49
N LYS A 262 -10.12 4.85 4.01
CA LYS A 262 -11.04 5.93 4.39
C LYS A 262 -10.43 6.85 5.46
N GLN A 263 -9.80 6.26 6.48
CA GLN A 263 -9.19 7.04 7.55
C GLN A 263 -8.02 7.89 7.04
N GLY A 264 -7.15 7.32 6.21
CA GLY A 264 -6.07 8.05 5.55
C GLY A 264 -6.57 9.15 4.61
N PHE A 265 -7.70 8.91 3.92
CA PHE A 265 -8.36 9.91 3.09
C PHE A 265 -8.76 11.14 3.91
N TYR A 266 -9.40 10.94 5.07
CA TYR A 266 -9.82 12.02 5.96
C TYR A 266 -8.71 12.61 6.82
N ARG A 267 -7.61 11.88 7.07
CA ARG A 267 -6.46 12.45 7.80
C ARG A 267 -5.73 13.49 6.96
N TRP A 268 -5.55 13.21 5.68
CA TRP A 268 -4.71 14.01 4.79
C TRP A 268 -5.53 14.87 3.82
N GLN A 269 -6.48 15.65 4.35
CA GLN A 269 -7.39 16.52 3.59
C GLN A 269 -6.73 17.80 3.06
N THR A 270 -5.65 18.27 3.69
CA THR A 270 -5.00 19.51 3.26
C THR A 270 -4.11 19.26 2.04
N TYR A 271 -4.36 20.06 0.99
CA TYR A 271 -3.52 20.12 -0.20
C TYR A 271 -2.04 20.26 0.18
N GLN A 272 -1.20 19.50 -0.51
CA GLN A 272 0.25 19.53 -0.35
C GLN A 272 0.88 19.43 -1.72
N ALA A 273 1.64 20.44 -2.13
CA ALA A 273 2.30 20.45 -3.43
C ALA A 273 3.28 19.28 -3.55
N SER A 274 3.10 18.46 -4.57
CA SER A 274 3.99 17.38 -4.98
C SER A 274 3.79 17.05 -6.45
N ASP A 275 4.68 16.24 -7.03
CA ASP A 275 4.58 15.76 -8.41
C ASP A 275 3.94 14.36 -8.47
N LEU A 276 4.16 13.55 -7.43
CA LEU A 276 3.69 12.16 -7.32
C LEU A 276 3.17 11.87 -5.89
N THR A 277 2.11 11.08 -5.81
CA THR A 277 1.66 10.41 -4.59
C THR A 277 1.78 8.91 -4.75
N ILE A 278 2.53 8.27 -3.85
CA ILE A 278 2.59 6.82 -3.68
C ILE A 278 1.63 6.44 -2.56
N CYS A 279 0.71 5.52 -2.81
CA CYS A 279 -0.32 5.11 -1.88
C CYS A 279 -0.15 3.64 -1.49
N MET A 280 -0.12 3.34 -0.19
CA MET A 280 -0.02 1.96 0.32
C MET A 280 -0.91 1.77 1.56
N TYR A 281 -2.14 1.32 1.31
CA TYR A 281 -3.14 0.91 2.29
C TYR A 281 -3.73 -0.47 1.91
N GLY A 282 -4.29 -1.16 2.89
CA GLY A 282 -4.96 -2.46 2.71
C GLY A 282 -4.67 -3.44 3.85
N THR A 283 -3.54 -3.25 4.54
CA THR A 283 -3.10 -4.14 5.63
C THR A 283 -4.09 -4.11 6.79
N ASN A 284 -4.62 -2.93 7.13
CA ASN A 284 -5.63 -2.79 8.17
C ASN A 284 -7.04 -3.08 7.64
N ASP A 285 -7.34 -2.66 6.40
CA ASP A 285 -8.67 -2.80 5.78
C ASP A 285 -9.15 -4.27 5.74
N TYR A 286 -8.26 -5.25 5.56
CA TYR A 286 -8.67 -6.64 5.38
C TYR A 286 -9.26 -7.27 6.66
N ASN A 287 -8.69 -7.02 7.86
CA ASN A 287 -9.10 -7.73 9.08
C ASN A 287 -8.66 -7.08 10.41
N ALA A 288 -8.15 -5.85 10.45
CA ALA A 288 -7.72 -5.27 11.72
C ALA A 288 -8.91 -4.96 12.63
N SER A 289 -8.89 -5.44 13.88
CA SER A 289 -10.05 -5.39 14.78
C SER A 289 -10.52 -3.97 15.15
N TRP A 290 -9.66 -2.97 15.04
CA TRP A 290 -9.98 -1.56 15.28
C TRP A 290 -10.58 -0.84 14.06
N VAL A 291 -10.60 -1.48 12.89
CA VAL A 291 -11.34 -0.98 11.72
C VAL A 291 -12.83 -1.27 11.95
N PRO A 292 -13.73 -0.29 11.72
CA PRO A 292 -15.18 -0.47 11.87
C PRO A 292 -15.71 -1.70 11.13
N ASP A 293 -16.65 -2.41 11.75
CA ASP A 293 -17.17 -3.70 11.25
C ASP A 293 -17.79 -3.62 9.85
N ASP A 294 -18.35 -2.47 9.46
CA ASP A 294 -18.92 -2.20 8.14
C ASP A 294 -17.87 -1.98 7.03
N ILE A 295 -16.62 -1.70 7.43
CA ILE A 295 -15.48 -1.46 6.52
C ILE A 295 -14.51 -2.65 6.52
N ARG A 296 -14.25 -3.25 7.69
CA ARG A 296 -13.27 -4.32 7.86
C ARG A 296 -13.64 -5.54 7.02
N GLY A 297 -12.74 -5.97 6.14
CA GLY A 297 -12.96 -7.09 5.22
C GLY A 297 -13.93 -6.76 4.07
N ASN A 298 -14.44 -5.53 3.98
CA ASN A 298 -15.37 -5.12 2.94
C ASN A 298 -14.64 -4.57 1.71
N ILE A 299 -14.53 -5.41 0.67
CA ILE A 299 -13.83 -5.08 -0.56
C ILE A 299 -14.48 -3.92 -1.34
N GLU A 300 -15.80 -3.76 -1.26
CA GLU A 300 -16.52 -2.69 -1.94
C GLU A 300 -16.17 -1.33 -1.32
N GLN A 301 -16.16 -1.26 0.02
CA GLN A 301 -15.74 -0.06 0.74
C GLN A 301 -14.26 0.26 0.46
N TYR A 302 -13.40 -0.76 0.50
CA TYR A 302 -11.97 -0.61 0.19
C TYR A 302 -11.73 0.04 -1.17
N LEU A 303 -12.35 -0.50 -2.23
CA LEU A 303 -12.23 0.02 -3.59
C LEU A 303 -12.88 1.40 -3.74
N TYR A 304 -14.04 1.62 -3.13
CA TYR A 304 -14.71 2.92 -3.14
C TYR A 304 -13.81 4.03 -2.58
N TRP A 305 -13.17 3.81 -1.42
CA TRP A 305 -12.32 4.83 -0.80
C TRP A 305 -10.99 5.01 -1.54
N TYR A 306 -10.43 3.96 -2.12
CA TYR A 306 -9.26 4.09 -2.99
C TYR A 306 -9.60 4.90 -4.24
N GLU A 307 -10.78 4.68 -4.82
CA GLU A 307 -11.27 5.45 -5.96
C GLU A 307 -11.38 6.94 -5.61
N GLN A 308 -11.99 7.29 -4.47
CA GLN A 308 -12.03 8.69 -4.01
C GLN A 308 -10.62 9.28 -3.86
N PHE A 309 -9.70 8.51 -3.28
CA PHE A 309 -8.31 8.94 -3.08
C PHE A 309 -7.58 9.20 -4.41
N ILE A 310 -7.67 8.26 -5.37
CA ILE A 310 -7.04 8.38 -6.69
C ILE A 310 -7.52 9.64 -7.39
N VAL A 311 -8.84 9.83 -7.47
CA VAL A 311 -9.40 10.96 -8.21
C VAL A 311 -8.98 12.26 -7.55
N ARG A 312 -9.03 12.37 -6.23
CA ARG A 312 -8.57 13.57 -5.50
C ARG A 312 -7.12 13.93 -5.80
N GLU A 313 -6.18 12.99 -5.66
CA GLU A 313 -4.76 13.28 -5.87
C GLU A 313 -4.46 13.71 -7.31
N ILE A 314 -5.13 13.10 -8.30
CA ILE A 314 -5.02 13.48 -9.71
C ILE A 314 -5.56 14.89 -9.94
N LEU A 315 -6.71 15.23 -9.35
CA LEU A 315 -7.26 16.57 -9.45
C LEU A 315 -6.37 17.61 -8.77
N TRP A 316 -5.76 17.27 -7.63
CA TRP A 316 -4.70 18.06 -7.01
C TRP A 316 -3.42 18.20 -7.85
N GLY A 317 -3.38 17.65 -9.06
CA GLY A 317 -2.30 17.86 -10.02
C GLY A 317 -1.08 16.99 -9.74
N LYS A 318 -1.29 15.80 -9.16
CA LYS A 318 -0.24 14.83 -8.86
C LYS A 318 -0.51 13.52 -9.57
N ALA A 319 0.53 12.88 -10.06
CA ALA A 319 0.40 11.49 -10.48
C ALA A 319 0.14 10.60 -9.25
N VAL A 320 -0.52 9.46 -9.47
CA VAL A 320 -0.72 8.44 -8.44
C VAL A 320 -0.03 7.14 -8.86
N ILE A 321 0.63 6.49 -7.90
CA ILE A 321 1.08 5.09 -7.97
C ILE A 321 0.57 4.38 -6.72
N ILE A 322 0.13 3.14 -6.86
CA ILE A 322 -0.33 2.30 -5.76
C ILE A 322 0.69 1.20 -5.51
N LEU A 323 1.02 0.96 -4.25
CA LEU A 323 1.73 -0.23 -3.81
C LEU A 323 0.71 -1.18 -3.17
N THR A 324 0.75 -2.45 -3.53
CA THR A 324 0.03 -3.48 -2.78
C THR A 324 0.61 -3.58 -1.36
N SER A 325 -0.16 -4.11 -0.40
CA SER A 325 0.40 -4.40 0.93
C SER A 325 1.58 -5.37 0.82
N PRO A 326 2.72 -5.13 1.51
CA PRO A 326 3.87 -6.03 1.50
C PRO A 326 3.54 -7.38 2.12
N LYS A 327 4.42 -8.37 1.90
CA LYS A 327 4.32 -9.69 2.52
C LYS A 327 4.28 -9.55 4.04
N MET A 328 3.31 -10.23 4.66
CA MET A 328 3.24 -10.42 6.11
C MET A 328 3.79 -11.80 6.48
N GLN A 329 4.27 -11.98 7.70
CA GLN A 329 4.76 -13.28 8.17
C GLN A 329 3.63 -14.25 8.58
N SER A 330 2.42 -13.73 8.79
CA SER A 330 1.25 -14.52 9.20
C SER A 330 0.77 -15.46 8.09
N ALA A 331 0.64 -16.76 8.40
CA ALA A 331 0.14 -17.81 7.49
C ALA A 331 -1.35 -17.68 7.10
N ALA A 332 -2.10 -16.73 7.70
CA ALA A 332 -3.52 -16.54 7.47
C ALA A 332 -3.85 -15.40 6.46
N ALA A 333 -2.88 -14.97 5.65
CA ALA A 333 -3.02 -13.81 4.75
C ALA A 333 -3.83 -14.05 3.46
N ASN A 334 -4.44 -15.23 3.26
CA ASN A 334 -5.18 -15.56 2.03
C ASN A 334 -6.29 -14.53 1.67
N ALA A 335 -6.86 -13.85 2.68
CA ALA A 335 -7.85 -12.80 2.45
C ALA A 335 -7.22 -11.47 1.99
N LEU A 336 -5.97 -11.17 2.38
CA LEU A 336 -5.27 -9.96 1.97
C LEU A 336 -4.94 -9.97 0.48
N ASP A 337 -4.69 -11.15 -0.11
CA ASP A 337 -4.44 -11.28 -1.55
C ASP A 337 -5.63 -10.82 -2.40
N VAL A 338 -6.86 -11.02 -1.92
CA VAL A 338 -8.06 -10.50 -2.60
C VAL A 338 -8.02 -8.98 -2.67
N PHE A 339 -7.62 -8.32 -1.59
CA PHE A 339 -7.45 -6.87 -1.55
C PHE A 339 -6.33 -6.41 -2.48
N ARG A 340 -5.16 -7.04 -2.42
CA ARG A 340 -4.02 -6.75 -3.32
C ARG A 340 -4.41 -6.90 -4.79
N ASN A 341 -5.05 -8.01 -5.14
CA ASN A 341 -5.41 -8.33 -6.52
C ASN A 341 -6.49 -7.40 -7.06
N SER A 342 -7.43 -6.96 -6.21
CA SER A 342 -8.48 -6.01 -6.61
C SER A 342 -7.92 -4.66 -7.06
N LEU A 343 -6.76 -4.24 -6.52
CA LEU A 343 -6.13 -2.97 -6.89
C LEU A 343 -5.69 -2.93 -8.35
N TYR A 344 -5.31 -4.06 -8.96
CA TYR A 344 -4.89 -4.08 -10.37
C TYR A 344 -6.02 -3.65 -11.32
N LEU A 345 -7.25 -4.14 -11.08
CA LEU A 345 -8.42 -3.75 -11.87
C LEU A 345 -8.78 -2.27 -11.65
N LEU A 346 -8.66 -1.78 -10.41
CA LEU A 346 -8.87 -0.37 -10.10
C LEU A 346 -7.80 0.52 -10.74
N GLY A 347 -6.55 0.10 -10.70
CA GLY A 347 -5.42 0.76 -11.34
C GLY A 347 -5.62 0.85 -12.84
N GLU A 348 -6.03 -0.25 -13.48
CA GLU A 348 -6.38 -0.28 -14.90
C GLU A 348 -7.51 0.70 -15.23
N LYS A 349 -8.60 0.70 -14.45
CA LYS A 349 -9.72 1.63 -14.60
C LYS A 349 -9.25 3.09 -14.65
N TYR A 350 -8.28 3.48 -13.82
CA TYR A 350 -7.81 4.87 -13.72
C TYR A 350 -6.50 5.17 -14.46
N GLY A 351 -5.89 4.19 -15.13
CA GLY A 351 -4.55 4.33 -15.72
C GLY A 351 -3.45 4.53 -14.66
N VAL A 352 -3.70 4.13 -13.42
CA VAL A 352 -2.79 4.24 -12.28
C VAL A 352 -1.95 2.97 -12.17
N PRO A 353 -0.61 3.07 -12.16
CA PRO A 353 0.25 1.92 -11.94
C PRO A 353 0.08 1.32 -10.56
N VAL A 354 -0.02 -0.01 -10.51
CA VAL A 354 -0.03 -0.80 -9.28
C VAL A 354 1.25 -1.64 -9.26
N ILE A 355 2.02 -1.51 -8.19
CA ILE A 355 3.30 -2.20 -8.00
C ILE A 355 3.10 -3.27 -6.94
N ASP A 356 3.53 -4.49 -7.27
CA ASP A 356 3.50 -5.61 -6.36
C ASP A 356 4.59 -5.48 -5.29
N ALA A 357 4.22 -4.95 -4.14
CA ALA A 357 5.13 -4.77 -3.02
C ALA A 357 5.29 -6.04 -2.16
N GLU A 358 4.47 -7.08 -2.39
CA GLU A 358 4.62 -8.36 -1.72
C GLU A 358 5.96 -9.01 -2.09
N LYS A 359 6.33 -8.93 -3.37
CA LYS A 359 7.60 -9.47 -3.87
C LYS A 359 8.83 -8.77 -3.33
N PHE A 360 8.72 -7.54 -2.81
CA PHE A 360 9.90 -6.79 -2.33
C PHE A 360 10.58 -7.43 -1.13
N SER A 361 9.87 -8.25 -0.35
CA SER A 361 10.42 -9.00 0.78
C SER A 361 10.36 -10.52 0.57
N LYS A 362 10.28 -10.98 -0.68
CA LYS A 362 10.38 -12.41 -1.04
C LYS A 362 11.69 -12.99 -0.51
N ASN A 363 11.61 -14.15 0.14
CA ASN A 363 12.73 -14.91 0.72
C ASN A 363 13.64 -14.16 1.72
N TYR A 364 13.23 -12.99 2.20
CA TYR A 364 13.95 -12.34 3.27
C TYR A 364 13.69 -13.00 4.63
N PRO A 365 14.73 -13.16 5.47
CA PRO A 365 14.59 -13.75 6.79
C PRO A 365 13.81 -12.85 7.75
N ILE A 366 13.32 -13.43 8.85
CA ILE A 366 12.60 -12.71 9.92
C ILE A 366 13.41 -11.55 10.52
N SER A 367 14.74 -11.56 10.39
CA SER A 367 15.62 -10.52 10.93
C SER A 367 15.42 -9.13 10.31
N ILE A 368 14.68 -9.00 9.21
CA ILE A 368 14.32 -7.68 8.63
C ILE A 368 13.00 -7.13 9.17
N TYR A 369 12.30 -7.91 10.00
CA TYR A 369 11.02 -7.56 10.57
C TYR A 369 11.18 -7.21 12.05
N SER A 370 10.33 -6.30 12.53
CA SER A 370 10.18 -6.02 13.96
C SER A 370 9.10 -6.88 14.58
N ASP A 371 8.02 -7.16 13.84
CA ASP A 371 6.95 -8.08 14.21
C ASP A 371 6.42 -8.85 12.98
N THR A 372 5.27 -9.52 13.10
CA THR A 372 4.72 -10.32 12.00
C THR A 372 4.20 -9.51 10.80
N VAL A 373 4.16 -8.19 10.90
CA VAL A 373 3.63 -7.25 9.91
C VAL A 373 4.69 -6.23 9.50
N HIS A 374 5.34 -5.59 10.48
CA HIS A 374 6.17 -4.41 10.28
C HIS A 374 7.65 -4.75 10.11
N PHE A 375 8.33 -3.93 9.31
CA PHE A 375 9.77 -4.00 9.12
C PHE A 375 10.53 -3.29 10.24
N ASN A 376 11.78 -3.66 10.46
CA ASN A 376 12.76 -2.83 11.16
C ASN A 376 13.49 -1.92 10.16
N GLY A 377 14.50 -1.15 10.60
CA GLY A 377 15.21 -0.22 9.72
C GLY A 377 15.90 -0.89 8.52
N ALA A 378 16.39 -2.12 8.70
CA ALA A 378 16.97 -2.90 7.61
C ALA A 378 15.91 -3.34 6.59
N GLY A 379 14.74 -3.80 7.06
CA GLY A 379 13.64 -4.20 6.17
C GLY A 379 13.04 -3.02 5.39
N TYR A 380 12.86 -1.86 6.02
CA TYR A 380 12.43 -0.66 5.30
C TYR A 380 13.47 -0.17 4.27
N SER A 381 14.76 -0.38 4.54
CA SER A 381 15.83 -0.10 3.58
C SER A 381 15.75 -1.05 2.37
N VAL A 382 15.54 -2.36 2.59
CA VAL A 382 15.31 -3.33 1.51
C VAL A 382 14.10 -2.94 0.67
N PHE A 383 12.97 -2.66 1.31
CA PHE A 383 11.73 -2.28 0.63
C PHE A 383 11.93 -1.03 -0.24
N ALA A 384 12.59 0.00 0.30
CA ALA A 384 12.90 1.22 -0.43
C ALA A 384 13.86 1.00 -1.60
N ALA A 385 14.85 0.11 -1.48
CA ALA A 385 15.79 -0.19 -2.55
C ALA A 385 15.09 -0.82 -3.76
N ARG A 386 14.15 -1.75 -3.51
CA ARG A 386 13.31 -2.35 -4.54
C ARG A 386 12.39 -1.33 -5.19
N LEU A 387 11.74 -0.49 -4.38
CA LEU A 387 10.88 0.58 -4.88
C LEU A 387 11.65 1.62 -5.70
N ALA A 388 12.88 1.97 -5.31
CA ALA A 388 13.72 2.94 -6.02
C ALA A 388 14.00 2.50 -7.46
N SER A 389 14.12 1.19 -7.71
CA SER A 389 14.31 0.63 -9.06
C SER A 389 13.24 1.14 -10.06
N VAL A 390 12.00 1.29 -9.61
CA VAL A 390 10.86 1.72 -10.42
C VAL A 390 11.00 3.16 -10.96
N PHE A 391 11.83 3.97 -10.29
CA PHE A 391 12.04 5.39 -10.61
C PHE A 391 13.36 5.66 -11.32
N ILE A 392 14.15 4.64 -11.64
CA ILE A 392 15.44 4.80 -12.31
C ILE A 392 15.27 4.63 -13.81
N GLY A 393 15.81 5.59 -14.57
CA GLY A 393 15.83 5.58 -16.02
C GLY A 393 14.49 6.01 -16.65
N GLU A 394 13.97 5.21 -17.59
CA GLU A 394 12.78 5.51 -18.40
C GLU A 394 11.46 5.28 -17.65
N GLY A 395 11.51 4.62 -16.49
CA GLY A 395 10.39 4.48 -15.58
C GLY A 395 9.56 3.21 -15.76
N LEU A 396 8.48 3.12 -14.98
CA LEU A 396 7.68 1.90 -14.75
C LEU A 396 6.99 1.27 -15.97
N LYS A 397 6.89 1.98 -17.09
CA LYS A 397 6.27 1.46 -18.33
C LYS A 397 7.29 0.91 -19.33
N ASN A 398 8.57 1.24 -19.20
CA ASN A 398 9.63 0.72 -20.07
C ASN A 398 10.62 -0.11 -19.25
N ILE A 399 10.25 -1.37 -19.02
CA ILE A 399 10.95 -2.29 -18.12
C ILE A 399 11.88 -3.16 -18.94
N ASN A 400 13.16 -3.20 -18.56
CA ASN A 400 14.09 -4.20 -19.06
C ASN A 400 13.93 -5.49 -18.26
N PHE A 401 13.34 -6.51 -18.89
CA PHE A 401 13.28 -7.86 -18.34
C PHE A 401 14.59 -8.58 -18.61
N VAL A 402 15.18 -9.15 -17.55
CA VAL A 402 16.46 -9.89 -17.66
C VAL A 402 16.31 -11.31 -17.14
N GLY A 403 16.86 -12.24 -17.91
CA GLY A 403 16.89 -13.66 -17.62
C GLY A 403 18.16 -14.30 -18.15
N ASN A 404 18.09 -15.60 -18.44
CA ASN A 404 19.26 -16.36 -18.91
C ASN A 404 19.71 -15.89 -20.31
N GLY A 405 20.93 -15.35 -20.40
CA GLY A 405 21.53 -14.87 -21.65
C GLY A 405 21.24 -13.41 -22.00
N SER A 406 20.37 -12.73 -21.23
CA SER A 406 20.04 -11.31 -21.39
C SER A 406 21.27 -10.43 -21.24
N LYS A 407 21.32 -9.32 -21.98
CA LYS A 407 22.43 -8.37 -21.94
C LYS A 407 21.89 -6.95 -21.85
N LEU A 408 22.51 -6.15 -20.99
CA LEU A 408 22.30 -4.71 -20.94
C LEU A 408 23.61 -4.04 -21.34
N LEU A 409 23.57 -3.23 -22.39
CA LEU A 409 24.69 -2.42 -22.83
C LEU A 409 24.62 -1.05 -22.13
N SER A 410 25.18 -0.01 -22.72
CA SER A 410 25.32 1.29 -22.06
C SER A 410 24.45 2.41 -22.67
N ARG A 411 23.38 2.08 -23.41
CA ARG A 411 22.53 3.07 -24.11
C ARG A 411 21.46 3.65 -23.18
N PRO A 412 21.45 4.96 -22.90
CA PRO A 412 20.49 5.59 -21.99
C PRO A 412 19.02 5.30 -22.26
N THR A 413 18.61 5.21 -23.52
CA THR A 413 17.21 5.07 -23.93
C THR A 413 16.75 3.62 -24.12
N MET A 414 17.67 2.65 -24.15
CA MET A 414 17.33 1.24 -24.40
C MET A 414 17.65 0.36 -23.20
N ASP A 415 18.79 0.60 -22.55
CA ASP A 415 19.28 -0.26 -21.48
C ASP A 415 18.82 0.22 -20.08
N ASN A 416 17.93 1.22 -20.02
CA ASN A 416 17.35 1.78 -18.79
C ASN A 416 18.43 2.15 -17.76
N ILE A 417 19.43 2.90 -18.23
CA ILE A 417 20.65 3.25 -17.51
C ILE A 417 20.70 4.74 -17.20
N VAL A 418 21.14 5.07 -15.99
CA VAL A 418 21.40 6.46 -15.56
C VAL A 418 22.89 6.65 -15.28
N TYR A 419 23.43 7.76 -15.78
CA TYR A 419 24.81 8.20 -15.59
C TYR A 419 24.85 9.28 -14.51
N PHE A 420 25.78 9.16 -13.56
CA PHE A 420 25.94 10.12 -12.47
C PHE A 420 27.41 10.38 -12.14
N ASN A 421 27.67 11.49 -11.45
CA ASN A 421 29.01 11.90 -11.00
C ASN A 421 30.05 12.01 -12.13
N GLY A 422 29.64 12.48 -13.32
CA GLY A 422 30.54 12.73 -14.45
C GLY A 422 30.85 11.53 -15.34
N SER A 423 30.18 10.39 -15.13
CA SER A 423 30.20 9.30 -16.12
C SER A 423 29.51 9.75 -17.42
N SER A 424 29.91 9.15 -18.54
CA SER A 424 29.42 9.55 -19.86
C SER A 424 29.24 8.37 -20.80
N PHE A 425 28.24 8.49 -21.67
CA PHE A 425 28.04 7.65 -22.85
C PHE A 425 29.01 8.08 -23.94
N THR A 426 29.88 7.18 -24.40
CA THR A 426 30.93 7.50 -25.39
C THR A 426 31.08 6.42 -26.46
N VAL A 427 31.80 6.77 -27.53
CA VAL A 427 32.21 5.86 -28.61
C VAL A 427 33.70 5.58 -28.50
N ASN A 428 34.09 4.31 -28.44
CA ASN A 428 35.47 3.91 -28.19
C ASN A 428 35.90 2.68 -29.01
N SER A 429 37.21 2.49 -29.19
CA SER A 429 37.84 1.35 -29.86
C SER A 429 39.13 0.92 -29.12
N PRO A 430 39.45 -0.38 -29.06
CA PRO A 430 38.66 -1.51 -29.53
C PRO A 430 37.61 -1.91 -28.49
N THR A 431 36.37 -2.18 -28.91
CA THR A 431 35.30 -2.60 -28.00
C THR A 431 34.46 -3.71 -28.63
N ASN A 432 33.85 -4.54 -27.78
CA ASN A 432 33.04 -5.69 -28.20
C ASN A 432 31.54 -5.35 -28.32
N THR A 433 31.21 -4.06 -28.45
CA THR A 433 29.83 -3.58 -28.58
C THR A 433 29.55 -3.16 -30.02
N PRO A 434 28.27 -3.17 -30.46
CA PRO A 434 27.93 -2.81 -31.83
C PRO A 434 28.38 -1.39 -32.21
N ASN A 435 28.79 -1.25 -33.47
CA ASN A 435 29.25 -0.01 -34.08
C ASN A 435 28.07 0.83 -34.60
N GLU A 436 27.24 1.33 -33.68
CA GLU A 436 25.95 1.97 -34.03
C GLU A 436 26.10 3.40 -34.58
N THR A 437 27.15 4.12 -34.20
CA THR A 437 27.35 5.55 -34.55
C THR A 437 28.64 5.82 -35.33
N ASP A 438 29.64 4.94 -35.23
CA ASP A 438 30.92 5.02 -35.94
C ASP A 438 31.32 3.61 -36.33
N ALA A 439 31.55 3.36 -37.63
CA ALA A 439 31.81 2.02 -38.17
C ALA A 439 33.04 1.32 -37.55
N SER A 440 33.94 2.05 -36.90
CA SER A 440 35.17 1.54 -36.30
C SER A 440 35.11 1.41 -34.76
N LYS A 441 34.05 1.88 -34.11
CA LYS A 441 33.97 2.01 -32.65
C LYS A 441 32.64 1.51 -32.11
N GLY A 442 32.67 0.83 -30.97
CA GLY A 442 31.47 0.48 -30.24
C GLY A 442 31.08 1.52 -29.20
N ILE A 443 29.83 1.45 -28.75
CA ILE A 443 29.27 2.27 -27.67
C ILE A 443 29.67 1.71 -26.30
N VAL A 444 30.10 2.58 -25.39
CA VAL A 444 30.51 2.22 -24.03
C VAL A 444 30.11 3.30 -23.02
N ALA A 445 30.09 2.93 -21.73
CA ALA A 445 30.08 3.88 -20.63
C ALA A 445 31.52 4.17 -20.16
N SER A 446 31.94 5.43 -20.22
CA SER A 446 33.17 5.89 -19.57
C SER A 446 32.85 6.34 -18.16
N ILE A 447 33.46 5.67 -17.17
CA ILE A 447 33.19 5.86 -15.74
C ILE A 447 34.48 6.31 -15.05
N PRO A 448 34.71 7.62 -14.86
CA PRO A 448 35.85 8.14 -14.13
C PRO A 448 35.89 7.69 -12.66
N ASN A 449 37.02 7.89 -12.00
CA ASN A 449 37.17 7.61 -10.57
C ASN A 449 36.11 8.37 -9.74
N GLY A 450 35.38 7.65 -8.89
CA GLY A 450 34.29 8.20 -8.07
C GLY A 450 32.96 8.37 -8.80
N ALA A 451 32.92 8.14 -10.12
CA ALA A 451 31.71 8.15 -10.92
C ALA A 451 31.03 6.78 -10.95
N GLY A 452 29.82 6.75 -11.50
CA GLY A 452 29.11 5.49 -11.70
C GLY A 452 27.98 5.55 -12.71
N ILE A 453 27.47 4.38 -13.02
CA ILE A 453 26.23 4.15 -13.78
C ILE A 453 25.33 3.23 -12.98
N ILE A 454 24.03 3.27 -13.23
CA ILE A 454 23.08 2.37 -12.59
C ILE A 454 22.01 1.92 -13.58
N TYR A 455 21.79 0.60 -13.59
CA TYR A 455 20.71 -0.05 -14.33
C TYR A 455 19.50 -0.23 -13.41
N SER A 456 18.30 -0.12 -13.99
CA SER A 456 17.07 -0.65 -13.41
C SER A 456 16.46 -1.70 -14.34
N PHE A 457 16.08 -2.83 -13.77
CA PHE A 457 15.55 -3.98 -14.52
C PHE A 457 14.64 -4.84 -13.64
N TYR A 458 13.91 -5.75 -14.30
CA TYR A 458 13.12 -6.79 -13.66
C TYR A 458 13.76 -8.15 -13.95
N ALA A 459 14.28 -8.82 -12.92
CA ALA A 459 14.77 -10.19 -13.02
C ALA A 459 13.58 -11.14 -13.18
N GLU A 460 13.56 -11.92 -14.26
CA GLU A 460 12.45 -12.83 -14.58
C GLU A 460 12.49 -14.13 -13.76
N LYS A 461 13.62 -14.41 -13.11
CA LYS A 461 13.84 -15.62 -12.32
C LYS A 461 14.85 -15.39 -11.21
N ASP A 462 14.80 -16.27 -10.23
CA ASP A 462 15.79 -16.38 -9.16
C ASP A 462 17.16 -16.80 -9.74
N ASP A 463 18.22 -16.57 -8.95
CA ASP A 463 19.59 -17.05 -9.19
C ASP A 463 20.23 -16.65 -10.53
N LEU A 464 20.27 -15.35 -10.81
CA LEU A 464 21.01 -14.79 -11.95
C LEU A 464 22.43 -14.39 -11.56
N VAL A 465 23.43 -14.90 -12.28
CA VAL A 465 24.83 -14.48 -12.19
C VAL A 465 25.08 -13.29 -13.11
N VAL A 466 25.75 -12.27 -12.57
CA VAL A 466 26.06 -11.02 -13.25
C VAL A 466 27.49 -11.05 -13.79
N LEU A 467 27.65 -10.94 -15.11
CA LEU A 467 28.93 -11.02 -15.81
C LEU A 467 29.27 -9.68 -16.49
N PRO A 468 30.14 -8.85 -15.90
CA PRO A 468 30.52 -7.58 -16.51
C PRO A 468 31.50 -7.74 -17.68
N TYR A 469 31.37 -6.84 -18.65
CA TYR A 469 32.33 -6.64 -19.73
C TYR A 469 32.92 -5.24 -19.60
N ALA A 470 34.21 -5.13 -19.28
CA ALA A 470 34.82 -3.83 -18.98
C ALA A 470 36.34 -3.85 -19.11
N TYR A 471 36.92 -2.72 -19.47
CA TYR A 471 38.34 -2.43 -19.37
C TYR A 471 38.57 -1.39 -18.27
N LEU A 472 39.47 -1.69 -17.33
CA LEU A 472 39.88 -0.75 -16.29
C LEU A 472 41.22 -0.14 -16.71
N THR A 473 41.41 1.17 -16.54
CA THR A 473 42.72 1.82 -16.71
C THR A 473 43.61 1.64 -15.48
N GLY A 474 43.00 1.40 -14.32
CA GLY A 474 43.65 1.26 -13.02
C GLY A 474 42.59 1.09 -11.91
N GLY A 475 43.04 0.76 -10.70
CA GLY A 475 42.15 0.63 -9.55
C GLY A 475 41.18 -0.56 -9.65
N SER A 476 39.90 -0.29 -9.43
CA SER A 476 38.84 -1.29 -9.29
C SER A 476 37.50 -0.82 -9.84
N MET A 477 36.67 -1.80 -10.20
CA MET A 477 35.26 -1.64 -10.55
C MET A 477 34.42 -2.32 -9.48
N ILE A 478 33.39 -1.65 -8.99
CA ILE A 478 32.48 -2.17 -7.96
C ILE A 478 31.12 -2.37 -8.58
N LEU A 479 30.59 -3.59 -8.51
CA LEU A 479 29.20 -3.92 -8.80
C LEU A 479 28.44 -3.94 -7.48
N GLU A 480 27.38 -3.15 -7.37
CA GLU A 480 26.55 -3.01 -6.17
C GLU A 480 25.07 -3.22 -6.54
N LEU A 481 24.46 -4.25 -5.99
CA LEU A 481 23.05 -4.60 -6.15
C LEU A 481 22.20 -3.82 -5.13
N ASP A 482 21.07 -3.26 -5.57
CA ASP A 482 20.02 -2.72 -4.69
C ASP A 482 20.57 -1.77 -3.62
N PHE A 483 21.47 -0.86 -4.02
CA PHE A 483 22.11 0.10 -3.12
C PHE A 483 22.89 -0.52 -1.95
N GLY A 484 23.29 -1.79 -2.08
CA GLY A 484 24.07 -2.52 -1.10
C GLY A 484 23.25 -3.03 0.10
N VAL A 485 21.92 -2.99 0.05
CA VAL A 485 21.09 -3.61 1.08
C VAL A 485 21.27 -5.13 1.04
N ILE A 486 21.07 -5.80 2.17
CA ILE A 486 21.16 -7.26 2.25
C ILE A 486 20.30 -7.94 1.17
N GLN A 487 20.80 -9.04 0.60
CA GLN A 487 20.04 -9.89 -0.33
C GLN A 487 19.08 -10.82 0.43
N PRO A 488 18.06 -11.37 -0.24
CA PRO A 488 17.27 -12.45 0.35
C PRO A 488 18.06 -13.77 0.41
N GLN A 489 17.50 -14.76 1.11
CA GLN A 489 17.99 -16.14 1.06
C GLN A 489 17.55 -16.83 -0.23
N ASN A 490 18.19 -17.95 -0.57
CA ASN A 490 17.81 -18.73 -1.75
C ASN A 490 16.40 -19.28 -1.61
N SER A 491 15.70 -19.42 -2.74
CA SER A 491 14.41 -20.10 -2.77
C SER A 491 14.55 -21.58 -2.37
N ILE A 492 15.62 -22.25 -2.81
CA ILE A 492 15.92 -23.66 -2.50
C ILE A 492 17.45 -23.85 -2.41
N ASP A 493 17.99 -24.01 -1.21
CA ASP A 493 19.44 -24.14 -0.98
C ASP A 493 20.07 -25.37 -1.67
N GLY A 494 19.36 -26.51 -1.65
CA GLY A 494 19.85 -27.77 -2.21
C GLY A 494 19.91 -27.80 -3.75
N ALA A 495 19.21 -26.88 -4.44
CA ALA A 495 19.19 -26.83 -5.89
C ALA A 495 20.53 -26.36 -6.50
N LEU A 496 21.40 -25.75 -5.68
CA LEU A 496 22.68 -25.17 -6.12
C LEU A 496 23.91 -25.88 -5.54
N PHE A 497 23.75 -27.12 -5.04
CA PHE A 497 24.80 -27.88 -4.35
C PHE A 497 25.42 -27.15 -3.14
N SER A 498 24.71 -26.17 -2.58
CA SER A 498 25.13 -25.48 -1.36
C SER A 498 24.90 -26.37 -0.14
N PRO A 499 25.82 -26.44 0.83
CA PRO A 499 25.51 -27.03 2.12
C PRO A 499 24.31 -26.30 2.73
N TYR A 500 23.44 -27.06 3.43
CA TYR A 500 22.31 -26.50 4.17
C TYR A 500 22.80 -25.35 5.07
N GLY A 501 22.39 -24.12 4.78
CA GLY A 501 22.87 -22.97 5.53
C GLY A 501 22.62 -21.65 4.84
N SER A 502 21.62 -20.94 5.37
CA SER A 502 21.36 -19.50 5.54
C SER A 502 22.43 -18.42 5.22
N GLU A 503 23.49 -18.67 4.47
CA GLU A 503 24.45 -17.63 4.09
C GLU A 503 23.81 -16.68 3.07
N LEU A 504 23.79 -15.40 3.42
CA LEU A 504 23.31 -14.34 2.53
C LEU A 504 24.38 -14.06 1.47
N GLU A 505 23.96 -14.01 0.22
CA GLU A 505 24.85 -13.58 -0.86
C GLU A 505 25.27 -12.12 -0.68
N PRO A 506 26.52 -11.77 -1.02
CA PRO A 506 26.98 -10.40 -0.93
C PRO A 506 26.23 -9.53 -1.94
N SER A 507 25.77 -8.36 -1.51
CA SER A 507 25.12 -7.37 -2.39
C SER A 507 26.11 -6.53 -3.19
N SER A 508 27.41 -6.79 -3.05
CA SER A 508 28.44 -6.07 -3.80
C SER A 508 29.66 -6.93 -4.04
N ILE A 509 30.33 -6.69 -5.16
CA ILE A 509 31.61 -7.31 -5.49
C ILE A 509 32.56 -6.30 -6.12
N THR A 510 33.85 -6.44 -5.80
CA THR A 510 34.92 -5.58 -6.31
C THR A 510 35.84 -6.36 -7.24
N TYR A 511 36.06 -5.79 -8.42
CA TYR A 511 36.92 -6.32 -9.48
C TYR A 511 38.17 -5.45 -9.61
N LEU A 512 39.35 -6.00 -9.33
CA LEU A 512 40.64 -5.31 -9.40
C LEU A 512 41.23 -5.32 -10.81
N LYS A 513 41.85 -4.23 -11.26
CA LYS A 513 42.52 -4.14 -12.57
C LYS A 513 43.33 -5.40 -12.91
N LEU A 514 42.93 -6.07 -14.00
CA LEU A 514 43.65 -7.18 -14.61
C LEU A 514 44.49 -6.71 -15.81
N ALA A 515 45.45 -7.53 -16.25
CA ALA A 515 46.19 -7.28 -17.48
C ALA A 515 45.28 -7.20 -18.72
N ASN A 516 44.28 -8.09 -18.79
CA ASN A 516 43.27 -8.15 -19.86
C ASN A 516 41.90 -7.62 -19.40
N ASP A 517 41.02 -7.36 -20.35
CA ASP A 517 39.66 -6.88 -20.12
C ASP A 517 38.78 -7.91 -19.42
N TYR A 518 37.86 -7.43 -18.58
CA TYR A 518 36.78 -8.27 -18.06
C TYR A 518 35.87 -8.73 -19.19
N SER A 519 35.65 -10.03 -19.20
CA SER A 519 34.70 -10.72 -20.06
C SER A 519 34.28 -12.01 -19.37
N LYS A 520 33.19 -12.62 -19.83
CA LYS A 520 32.78 -13.96 -19.40
C LYS A 520 33.93 -14.98 -19.43
N ARG A 521 34.74 -14.97 -20.50
CA ARG A 521 35.93 -15.84 -20.61
C ARG A 521 36.92 -15.57 -19.49
N MET A 522 37.23 -14.31 -19.21
CA MET A 522 38.22 -13.94 -18.19
C MET A 522 37.77 -14.23 -16.77
N ILE A 523 36.48 -14.01 -16.46
CA ILE A 523 35.87 -14.35 -15.17
C ILE A 523 35.97 -15.86 -14.93
N LEU A 524 35.63 -16.67 -15.94
CA LEU A 524 35.71 -18.13 -15.86
C LEU A 524 37.16 -18.61 -15.74
N LYS A 525 38.06 -18.10 -16.59
CA LYS A 525 39.48 -18.46 -16.63
C LYS A 525 40.17 -18.24 -15.29
N ASN A 526 39.96 -17.08 -14.67
CA ASN A 526 40.65 -16.71 -13.43
C ASN A 526 39.88 -17.12 -12.16
N ASN A 527 38.77 -17.84 -12.29
CA ASN A 527 37.87 -18.18 -11.19
C ASN A 527 37.52 -16.99 -10.29
N LEU A 528 37.16 -15.88 -10.92
CA LEU A 528 36.77 -14.69 -10.19
C LEU A 528 35.39 -14.90 -9.57
N ALA A 529 35.22 -14.41 -8.35
CA ALA A 529 33.92 -14.34 -7.72
C ALA A 529 32.96 -13.51 -8.60
N THR A 530 31.67 -13.80 -8.52
CA THR A 530 30.62 -13.12 -9.28
C THR A 530 29.50 -12.67 -8.37
N LEU A 531 28.89 -11.54 -8.67
CA LEU A 531 27.65 -11.13 -8.02
C LEU A 531 26.51 -12.06 -8.48
N ARG A 532 25.76 -12.63 -7.54
CA ARG A 532 24.51 -13.35 -7.79
C ARG A 532 23.34 -12.49 -7.35
N ILE A 533 22.29 -12.47 -8.16
CA ILE A 533 20.98 -11.90 -7.84
C ILE A 533 20.12 -13.08 -7.43
N VAL A 534 19.78 -13.15 -6.15
CA VAL A 534 19.13 -14.33 -5.56
C VAL A 534 17.66 -14.44 -5.95
N SER A 535 16.93 -13.33 -6.01
CA SER A 535 15.48 -13.32 -6.24
C SER A 535 15.10 -12.77 -7.61
N ASP A 536 13.94 -13.16 -8.12
CA ASP A 536 13.22 -12.44 -9.18
C ASP A 536 12.73 -11.06 -8.71
N GLY A 537 12.22 -10.27 -9.65
CA GLY A 537 11.58 -8.98 -9.38
C GLY A 537 12.44 -7.76 -9.70
N TRP A 538 12.04 -6.61 -9.16
CA TRP A 538 12.69 -5.32 -9.40
C TRP A 538 14.07 -5.25 -8.75
N HIS A 539 15.08 -4.86 -9.52
CA HIS A 539 16.45 -4.72 -9.04
C HIS A 539 17.14 -3.50 -9.63
N THR A 540 18.21 -3.07 -8.97
CA THR A 540 19.16 -2.11 -9.51
C THR A 540 20.57 -2.67 -9.49
N LEU A 541 21.35 -2.40 -10.53
CA LEU A 541 22.76 -2.76 -10.57
C LEU A 541 23.58 -1.50 -10.81
N LYS A 542 24.33 -1.08 -9.81
CA LYS A 542 25.21 0.08 -9.86
C LYS A 542 26.64 -0.36 -10.14
N ILE A 543 27.28 0.29 -11.10
CA ILE A 543 28.68 0.09 -11.46
C ILE A 543 29.44 1.35 -11.09
N LYS A 544 30.44 1.24 -10.21
CA LYS A 544 31.32 2.37 -9.80
C LYS A 544 32.76 2.09 -10.17
N SER A 545 33.50 3.15 -10.50
CA SER A 545 34.95 3.08 -10.67
C SER A 545 35.66 3.68 -9.45
N ALA A 546 36.69 2.99 -8.94
CA ALA A 546 37.48 3.44 -7.79
C ALA A 546 38.98 3.24 -8.06
N GLY A 547 39.75 4.33 -8.07
CA GLY A 547 41.20 4.31 -8.33
C GLY A 547 41.61 4.30 -9.81
N GLY A 548 40.69 4.64 -10.73
CA GLY A 548 40.94 4.70 -12.17
C GLY A 548 39.67 4.97 -12.97
N THR A 549 39.76 4.90 -14.31
CA THR A 549 38.59 4.95 -15.20
C THR A 549 38.19 3.53 -15.60
N THR A 550 36.90 3.24 -15.50
CA THR A 550 36.31 2.01 -16.03
C THR A 550 35.63 2.33 -17.36
N ILE A 551 36.09 1.70 -18.44
CA ILE A 551 35.41 1.65 -19.73
C ILE A 551 34.51 0.42 -19.72
N PHE A 552 33.22 0.64 -19.52
CA PHE A 552 32.24 -0.42 -19.33
C PHE A 552 31.45 -0.65 -20.62
N ASN A 553 31.49 -1.88 -21.12
CA ASN A 553 30.85 -2.27 -22.37
C ASN A 553 29.39 -2.73 -22.15
N GLY A 554 29.12 -3.33 -20.99
CA GLY A 554 27.82 -3.89 -20.67
C GLY A 554 27.91 -5.04 -19.67
N VAL A 555 26.78 -5.67 -19.43
CA VAL A 555 26.61 -6.80 -18.51
C VAL A 555 25.79 -7.89 -19.16
N GLU A 556 26.17 -9.14 -18.92
CA GLU A 556 25.39 -10.33 -19.27
C GLU A 556 24.83 -10.96 -17.99
N PHE A 557 23.57 -11.37 -18.05
CA PHE A 557 22.92 -12.17 -17.03
C PHE A 557 22.84 -13.60 -17.51
N ILE A 558 23.18 -14.55 -16.65
CA ILE A 558 23.06 -15.99 -16.92
C ILE A 558 22.52 -16.67 -15.67
N SER A 559 21.65 -17.67 -15.83
CA SER A 559 21.19 -18.46 -14.67
C SER A 559 22.38 -19.17 -14.02
N LYS A 560 22.31 -19.34 -12.69
CA LYS A 560 23.36 -20.04 -11.94
C LYS A 560 23.55 -21.48 -12.42
N GLU A 561 22.47 -22.18 -12.73
CA GLU A 561 22.49 -23.51 -13.36
C GLU A 561 23.29 -23.47 -14.68
N SER A 562 22.89 -22.61 -15.63
CA SER A 562 23.63 -22.47 -16.88
C SER A 562 25.07 -22.03 -16.66
N PHE A 563 25.38 -21.22 -15.65
CA PHE A 563 26.74 -20.81 -15.32
C PHE A 563 27.61 -21.97 -14.82
N ILE A 564 27.03 -22.87 -14.02
CA ILE A 564 27.67 -24.12 -13.58
C ILE A 564 27.86 -25.08 -14.76
N ASP A 565 26.86 -25.14 -15.65
CA ASP A 565 26.81 -26.03 -16.81
C ASP A 565 27.51 -25.50 -18.06
N LEU A 566 27.90 -24.20 -18.07
CA LEU A 566 28.65 -23.59 -19.16
C LEU A 566 29.79 -24.54 -19.50
N PRO A 567 29.86 -25.06 -20.73
CA PRO A 567 30.53 -26.30 -21.02
C PRO A 567 31.95 -26.24 -20.50
N LYS A 568 32.16 -26.95 -19.39
CA LYS A 568 33.27 -27.87 -19.23
C LYS A 568 33.26 -28.73 -20.50
N LYS A 569 33.81 -28.24 -21.63
CA LYS A 569 33.74 -29.00 -22.89
C LYS A 569 34.30 -30.39 -22.53
N SER A 570 33.66 -31.46 -22.99
CA SER A 570 34.19 -32.82 -22.80
C SER A 570 35.34 -33.11 -23.76
N SER A 571 35.69 -32.12 -24.60
CA SER A 571 36.75 -32.21 -25.58
C SER A 571 37.24 -30.84 -26.08
N TYR A 572 38.55 -30.68 -26.24
CA TYR A 572 39.15 -29.67 -27.10
C TYR A 572 39.11 -30.15 -28.56
N LEU A 573 38.75 -29.28 -29.50
CA LEU A 573 38.73 -29.57 -30.93
C LEU A 573 39.69 -28.64 -31.66
N GLY A 574 40.63 -29.22 -32.41
CA GLY A 574 41.62 -28.50 -33.19
C GLY A 574 41.69 -29.00 -34.63
N ARG A 575 42.23 -28.15 -35.51
CA ARG A 575 42.55 -28.49 -36.90
C ARG A 575 44.02 -28.20 -37.12
N THR A 576 44.70 -29.02 -37.91
CA THR A 576 46.10 -28.76 -38.24
C THR A 576 46.25 -27.65 -39.26
N SER A 577 45.26 -27.42 -40.14
CA SER A 577 45.18 -26.26 -41.03
C SER A 577 43.72 -25.93 -41.35
N ASP A 578 43.41 -24.64 -41.56
CA ASP A 578 42.08 -24.16 -41.97
C ASP A 578 41.86 -24.24 -43.49
N THR A 579 42.93 -24.47 -44.27
CA THR A 579 42.91 -24.55 -45.73
C THR A 579 43.71 -25.76 -46.23
N TYR A 580 43.38 -26.27 -47.42
CA TYR A 580 44.17 -27.33 -48.07
C TYR A 580 45.45 -26.74 -48.70
N THR A 581 46.35 -26.18 -47.90
CA THR A 581 47.64 -25.64 -48.37
C THR A 581 48.71 -26.74 -48.42
N SER A 582 49.82 -26.47 -49.12
CA SER A 582 51.00 -27.35 -49.18
C SER A 582 51.93 -27.22 -47.97
N ASP A 583 51.54 -26.45 -46.96
CA ASP A 583 52.40 -26.15 -45.81
C ASP A 583 52.63 -27.40 -44.96
N VAL A 584 53.90 -27.61 -44.58
CA VAL A 584 54.31 -28.72 -43.72
C VAL A 584 54.15 -28.28 -42.27
N ILE A 585 53.19 -28.89 -41.56
CA ILE A 585 52.88 -28.57 -40.17
C ILE A 585 53.36 -29.73 -39.31
N THR A 586 54.46 -29.51 -38.60
CA THR A 586 55.12 -30.52 -37.75
C THR A 586 54.72 -30.43 -36.29
N GLU A 587 54.12 -29.32 -35.84
CA GLU A 587 53.67 -29.14 -34.45
C GLU A 587 52.34 -28.40 -34.36
N THR A 588 51.55 -28.73 -33.35
CA THR A 588 50.43 -27.91 -32.90
C THR A 588 50.60 -27.61 -31.42
N ARG A 589 50.52 -26.32 -31.07
CA ARG A 589 50.68 -25.82 -29.70
C ARG A 589 49.32 -25.36 -29.20
N ILE A 590 48.92 -25.89 -28.04
CA ILE A 590 47.65 -25.60 -27.39
C ILE A 590 47.98 -25.00 -26.03
N ASN A 591 47.48 -23.80 -25.73
CA ASN A 591 47.63 -23.26 -24.39
C ASN A 591 46.92 -24.20 -23.40
N LEU A 592 47.62 -24.60 -22.33
CA LEU A 592 47.08 -25.57 -21.40
C LEU A 592 45.80 -25.07 -20.72
N ASP A 593 45.69 -23.79 -20.41
CA ASP A 593 44.47 -23.24 -19.81
C ASP A 593 43.26 -23.45 -20.72
N ASP A 594 43.46 -23.24 -22.03
CA ASP A 594 42.41 -23.47 -23.03
C ASP A 594 42.03 -24.96 -23.11
N LEU A 595 42.99 -25.87 -22.90
CA LEU A 595 42.76 -27.30 -22.81
C LEU A 595 42.00 -27.69 -21.53
N VAL A 596 42.42 -27.19 -20.37
CA VAL A 596 41.80 -27.45 -19.05
C VAL A 596 40.35 -26.94 -19.01
N ILE A 597 40.11 -25.74 -19.53
CA ILE A 597 38.77 -25.18 -19.71
C ILE A 597 37.96 -26.08 -20.65
N SER A 598 38.57 -26.50 -21.76
CA SER A 598 37.92 -27.34 -22.77
C SER A 598 37.78 -28.81 -22.39
N LEU A 599 38.25 -29.22 -21.21
CA LEU A 599 38.11 -30.58 -20.67
C LEU A 599 37.33 -30.61 -19.35
N GLY A 600 36.99 -29.43 -18.79
CA GLY A 600 36.27 -29.35 -17.53
C GLY A 600 37.09 -29.64 -16.27
N LEU A 601 38.41 -29.60 -16.37
CA LEU A 601 39.34 -30.12 -15.36
C LEU A 601 39.80 -29.08 -14.34
N ARG A 602 38.88 -28.15 -14.01
CA ARG A 602 39.15 -26.96 -13.21
C ARG A 602 39.87 -27.25 -11.89
N ASP A 603 39.61 -28.41 -11.28
CA ASP A 603 40.12 -28.80 -9.94
C ASP A 603 41.20 -29.89 -9.97
N VAL A 604 41.60 -30.35 -11.16
CA VAL A 604 42.40 -31.58 -11.30
C VAL A 604 43.87 -31.31 -11.64
N PHE A 605 44.17 -30.16 -12.27
CA PHE A 605 45.53 -29.77 -12.66
C PHE A 605 46.18 -28.70 -11.76
N ILE A 606 45.58 -28.38 -10.61
CA ILE A 606 45.98 -27.22 -9.80
C ILE A 606 47.20 -27.51 -8.91
N GLU A 607 47.40 -28.74 -8.45
CA GLU A 607 48.48 -29.06 -7.50
C GLU A 607 49.70 -29.65 -8.21
N THR A 608 50.76 -28.85 -8.34
CA THR A 608 52.04 -29.24 -8.94
C THR A 608 52.65 -30.49 -8.31
N SER A 609 52.32 -30.79 -7.04
CA SER A 609 52.87 -31.90 -6.27
C SER A 609 52.06 -33.20 -6.35
N GLN A 610 50.82 -33.19 -6.87
CA GLN A 610 49.92 -34.36 -6.89
C GLN A 610 49.66 -34.90 -8.31
N TYR A 611 50.69 -34.93 -9.14
CA TYR A 611 50.58 -35.31 -10.55
C TYR A 611 49.97 -36.71 -10.80
N TRP A 612 50.05 -37.63 -9.82
CA TRP A 612 49.40 -38.94 -9.90
C TRP A 612 47.87 -38.89 -9.90
N LYS A 613 47.27 -37.73 -9.61
CA LYS A 613 45.81 -37.48 -9.72
C LYS A 613 45.40 -36.97 -11.10
N HIS A 614 46.35 -36.61 -11.97
CA HIS A 614 46.03 -36.14 -13.31
C HIS A 614 45.44 -37.28 -14.15
N PRO A 615 44.25 -37.09 -14.75
CA PRO A 615 43.63 -38.12 -15.56
C PRO A 615 44.38 -38.28 -16.88
N ALA A 616 44.32 -39.48 -17.44
CA ALA A 616 44.85 -39.72 -18.77
C ALA A 616 44.05 -38.92 -19.81
N ILE A 617 44.77 -38.41 -20.80
CA ILE A 617 44.24 -37.62 -21.90
C ILE A 617 44.25 -38.48 -23.17
N GLU A 618 43.10 -38.60 -23.83
CA GLU A 618 42.97 -39.22 -25.15
C GLU A 618 43.06 -38.14 -26.24
N ILE A 619 43.90 -38.36 -27.24
CA ILE A 619 43.98 -37.53 -28.45
C ILE A 619 43.52 -38.36 -29.63
N THR A 620 42.38 -38.01 -30.21
CA THR A 620 41.86 -38.65 -31.43
C THR A 620 42.21 -37.80 -32.65
N VAL A 621 42.92 -38.37 -33.61
CA VAL A 621 43.24 -37.79 -34.91
C VAL A 621 42.31 -38.39 -35.96
N SER A 622 41.48 -37.54 -36.58
CA SER A 622 40.59 -37.90 -37.68
C SER A 622 41.20 -37.42 -38.99
N ASN A 623 41.83 -38.34 -39.71
CA ASN A 623 42.38 -38.10 -41.04
C ASN A 623 41.23 -38.08 -42.06
N TYR A 624 41.11 -37.01 -42.84
CA TYR A 624 40.00 -36.77 -43.75
C TYR A 624 39.81 -37.95 -44.73
N THR A 625 38.76 -38.75 -44.54
CA THR A 625 38.37 -39.96 -45.31
C THR A 625 39.30 -41.19 -45.23
N GLN A 626 40.34 -41.17 -44.38
CA GLN A 626 41.39 -42.18 -44.44
C GLN A 626 41.46 -43.07 -43.20
N SER A 627 41.43 -42.47 -42.00
CA SER A 627 41.50 -43.21 -40.75
C SER A 627 41.14 -42.36 -39.53
N VAL A 628 40.90 -43.05 -38.42
CA VAL A 628 40.81 -42.46 -37.09
C VAL A 628 41.82 -43.16 -36.20
N ILE A 629 42.74 -42.39 -35.61
CA ILE A 629 43.82 -42.89 -34.76
C ILE A 629 43.69 -42.25 -33.39
N LYS A 630 43.76 -43.06 -32.33
CA LYS A 630 43.69 -42.59 -30.94
C LYS A 630 45.03 -42.79 -30.26
N TYR A 631 45.45 -41.77 -29.52
CA TYR A 631 46.67 -41.74 -28.73
C TYR A 631 46.35 -41.43 -27.28
N GLN A 632 47.23 -41.84 -26.37
CA GLN A 632 47.08 -41.54 -24.94
C GLN A 632 48.31 -40.80 -24.40
N TYR A 633 48.05 -39.80 -23.57
CA TYR A 633 49.08 -39.03 -22.87
C TYR A 633 48.69 -38.87 -21.40
N ILE A 634 49.67 -39.03 -20.51
CA ILE A 634 49.52 -38.75 -19.09
C ILE A 634 50.34 -37.51 -18.78
N GLN A 635 49.68 -36.49 -18.24
CA GLN A 635 50.35 -35.28 -17.79
C GLN A 635 50.93 -35.50 -16.39
N GLY A 636 52.23 -35.31 -16.25
CA GLY A 636 52.92 -35.33 -14.96
C GLY A 636 52.89 -33.96 -14.26
N SER A 637 53.83 -33.75 -13.36
CA SER A 637 54.03 -32.52 -12.62
C SER A 637 54.15 -31.31 -13.54
N MET A 638 53.41 -30.26 -13.20
CA MET A 638 53.35 -29.03 -13.98
C MET A 638 54.60 -28.14 -13.82
N SER A 639 55.43 -28.39 -12.80
CA SER A 639 56.64 -27.58 -12.55
C SER A 639 57.87 -28.08 -13.29
N ASP A 640 57.98 -29.39 -13.50
CA ASP A 640 59.20 -30.03 -14.00
C ASP A 640 58.94 -31.19 -14.98
N ASN A 641 57.70 -31.39 -15.42
CA ASN A 641 57.25 -32.51 -16.25
C ASN A 641 57.44 -33.90 -15.67
N SER A 642 57.84 -34.04 -14.39
CA SER A 642 58.08 -35.35 -13.78
C SER A 642 56.82 -36.22 -13.81
N GLY A 643 56.94 -37.46 -14.29
CA GLY A 643 55.81 -38.38 -14.45
C GLY A 643 54.94 -38.19 -15.70
N SER A 644 55.30 -37.27 -16.61
CA SER A 644 54.59 -37.13 -17.90
C SER A 644 54.98 -38.24 -18.86
N ALA A 645 54.02 -38.82 -19.57
CA ALA A 645 54.28 -39.89 -20.52
C ALA A 645 53.33 -39.84 -21.73
N PHE A 646 53.90 -39.76 -22.93
CA PHE A 646 53.19 -40.11 -24.15
C PHE A 646 53.19 -41.62 -24.32
N LEU A 647 52.03 -42.24 -24.15
CA LEU A 647 51.89 -43.71 -24.20
C LEU A 647 51.74 -44.23 -25.63
N GLY A 648 51.69 -43.32 -26.62
CA GLY A 648 51.62 -43.67 -28.03
C GLY A 648 50.20 -44.00 -28.48
N GLU A 649 50.12 -44.75 -29.58
CA GLU A 649 48.87 -45.16 -30.21
C GLU A 649 48.18 -46.25 -29.39
N ILE A 650 46.90 -46.03 -29.05
CA ILE A 650 46.07 -46.99 -28.32
C ILE A 650 45.05 -47.69 -29.21
N SER A 651 44.65 -47.08 -30.33
CA SER A 651 43.82 -47.73 -31.34
C SER A 651 43.88 -47.02 -32.68
N ARG A 652 43.62 -47.77 -33.75
CA ARG A 652 43.56 -47.27 -35.12
C ARG A 652 42.44 -47.95 -35.89
N LYS A 653 41.66 -47.15 -36.60
CA LYS A 653 40.63 -47.62 -37.53
C LYS A 653 40.88 -47.04 -38.91
N ASN A 654 41.32 -47.89 -39.83
CA ASN A 654 41.52 -47.51 -41.22
C ASN A 654 40.19 -47.60 -41.98
N ILE A 655 39.84 -46.53 -42.68
CA ILE A 655 38.65 -46.46 -43.54
C ILE A 655 39.04 -46.78 -44.99
N ALA A 656 40.26 -46.41 -45.40
CA ALA A 656 40.87 -46.79 -46.67
C ALA A 656 41.85 -47.96 -46.48
N ALA A 657 42.07 -48.77 -47.52
CA ALA A 657 42.98 -49.92 -47.48
C ALA A 657 44.46 -49.53 -47.30
N THR A 658 44.87 -48.38 -47.83
CA THR A 658 46.24 -47.83 -47.75
C THR A 658 46.20 -46.32 -47.44
N PRO A 659 45.84 -45.94 -46.19
CA PRO A 659 45.63 -44.54 -45.84
C PRO A 659 46.96 -43.76 -45.77
N VAL A 660 46.95 -42.47 -46.17
CA VAL A 660 48.11 -41.55 -46.13
C VAL A 660 47.94 -40.60 -44.95
N GLU A 661 48.35 -41.08 -43.78
CA GLU A 661 47.85 -40.53 -42.52
C GLU A 661 48.81 -39.52 -41.90
N ARG A 662 48.25 -38.51 -41.26
CA ARG A 662 48.96 -37.76 -40.24
C ARG A 662 48.86 -38.52 -38.91
N THR A 663 50.01 -38.70 -38.26
CA THR A 663 50.17 -39.40 -36.99
C THR A 663 50.80 -38.49 -35.95
N ILE A 664 50.75 -38.88 -34.68
CA ILE A 664 51.45 -38.19 -33.59
C ILE A 664 52.73 -38.96 -33.26
N SER A 665 53.89 -38.31 -33.32
CA SER A 665 55.17 -38.89 -32.91
C SER A 665 55.46 -38.66 -31.44
N ASN A 666 55.02 -37.52 -30.90
CA ASN A 666 55.22 -37.20 -29.49
C ASN A 666 54.19 -36.18 -29.00
N VAL A 667 53.99 -36.15 -27.69
CA VAL A 667 53.22 -35.13 -26.98
C VAL A 667 54.01 -34.71 -25.76
N THR A 668 54.21 -33.40 -25.60
CA THR A 668 54.96 -32.83 -24.48
C THR A 668 54.23 -31.62 -23.90
N TYR A 669 54.58 -31.26 -22.67
CA TYR A 669 54.15 -30.02 -22.05
C TYR A 669 55.36 -29.09 -21.89
N ASN A 670 55.23 -27.85 -22.35
CA ASN A 670 56.24 -26.81 -22.16
C ASN A 670 55.89 -25.97 -20.93
N THR A 671 56.64 -26.18 -19.84
CA THR A 671 56.45 -25.49 -18.57
C THR A 671 56.74 -23.98 -18.63
N GLN A 672 57.55 -23.52 -19.59
CA GLN A 672 57.89 -22.10 -19.74
C GLN A 672 56.80 -21.30 -20.45
N THR A 673 56.16 -21.90 -21.46
CA THR A 673 55.13 -21.23 -22.27
C THR A 673 53.71 -21.61 -21.88
N ASN A 674 53.54 -22.57 -20.95
CA ASN A 674 52.25 -23.15 -20.57
C ASN A 674 51.50 -23.74 -21.78
N GLU A 675 52.22 -24.49 -22.63
CA GLU A 675 51.71 -25.04 -23.88
C GLU A 675 51.81 -26.56 -23.90
N PHE A 676 50.71 -27.21 -24.27
CA PHE A 676 50.64 -28.60 -24.68
C PHE A 676 51.04 -28.70 -26.17
N VAL A 677 52.11 -29.43 -26.46
CA VAL A 677 52.71 -29.51 -27.80
C VAL A 677 52.47 -30.91 -28.37
N ILE A 678 51.75 -30.97 -29.48
CA ILE A 678 51.55 -32.18 -30.27
C ILE A 678 52.52 -32.15 -31.44
N THR A 679 53.46 -33.09 -31.48
CA THR A 679 54.39 -33.26 -32.60
C THR A 679 53.80 -34.23 -33.62
N TRP A 680 53.61 -33.75 -34.84
CA TRP A 680 53.03 -34.50 -35.95
C TRP A 680 54.11 -35.22 -36.77
N SER A 681 53.76 -36.40 -37.28
CA SER A 681 54.54 -37.23 -38.19
C SER A 681 53.64 -37.78 -39.32
N GLY A 682 54.22 -38.56 -40.23
CA GLY A 682 53.50 -39.07 -41.40
C GLY A 682 53.21 -37.98 -42.42
N ALA A 683 51.96 -37.86 -42.86
CA ALA A 683 51.49 -36.90 -43.86
C ALA A 683 51.31 -35.47 -43.29
N THR A 684 52.40 -34.85 -42.82
CA THR A 684 52.43 -33.52 -42.19
C THR A 684 52.09 -32.36 -43.13
N ASN A 685 51.88 -32.62 -44.42
CA ASN A 685 51.35 -31.70 -45.42
C ASN A 685 49.86 -31.94 -45.74
N LYS A 686 49.17 -32.84 -45.02
CA LYS A 686 47.73 -33.11 -45.20
C LYS A 686 46.93 -32.64 -43.98
N PRO A 687 45.77 -31.98 -44.16
CA PRO A 687 44.98 -31.52 -43.03
C PRO A 687 44.36 -32.69 -42.26
N ALA A 688 44.30 -32.56 -40.94
CA ALA A 688 43.61 -33.48 -40.05
C ALA A 688 42.86 -32.69 -38.99
N VAL A 689 41.73 -33.25 -38.53
CA VAL A 689 41.03 -32.74 -37.34
C VAL A 689 41.50 -33.59 -36.17
N PHE A 690 41.75 -32.96 -35.03
CA PHE A 690 42.02 -33.71 -33.80
C PHE A 690 41.12 -33.24 -32.68
N SER A 691 40.83 -34.16 -31.76
CA SER A 691 40.15 -33.84 -30.51
C SER A 691 40.95 -34.35 -29.34
N VAL A 692 41.03 -33.56 -28.28
CA VAL A 692 41.61 -33.97 -26.99
C VAL A 692 40.47 -34.16 -26.01
N ARG A 693 40.46 -35.27 -25.26
CA ARG A 693 39.42 -35.65 -24.29
C ARG A 693 40.04 -36.28 -23.05
N LEU A 694 39.25 -36.41 -21.99
CA LEU A 694 39.57 -37.35 -20.93
C LEU A 694 39.45 -38.78 -21.46
N ALA A 695 40.46 -39.62 -21.17
CA ALA A 695 40.51 -41.02 -21.59
C ALA A 695 39.57 -41.92 -20.80
#